data_AF-A0A3M1NE42-F1
#
_entry.id   AF-A0A3M1NE42-F1
#
_cell.length_a   1.000
_cell.length_b   1.000
_cell.length_c   1.000
_cell.angle_alpha   90.00
_cell.angle_beta   90.00
_cell.angle_gamma   90.00
#
_symmetry.space_group_name_H-M   'P 1'
#
loop_
_entity.id
_entity.type
_entity.pdbx_description
1 polymer ?
#
loop_
_entity_poly.entity_id
_entity_poly.type
_entity_poly.pdbx_seq_one_letter_code
_entity_poly.pdbx_strand_id
1 'polypeptide(L)'
;MSAYLIVDIEDLLVGLQQRAFAIDLYDLASRLRSTAALAAGVSLERLQAVAVANWESVRALNSSAQPILEGVGFQTFDVPERAQFADALMARYFGDDAEPLNELILVATSQEVLSLIARVPKRRNARVRVWADSAPSTSDEIIYQPLETVLGIQTKTVALYIDFENIAISLNQQGYAVNLDRLIEGFSAHAKAHGQIVKMAAYAPWGKRGSLPPLIDSSGREVSDEASSRLALANIDPVFNLPGKNSADMRIAKDVLADSAQPNSADIFIIASGDRDFNDVFSALRARNKQVIVWGVRGSTSRLLETNPSLQVEYLDDFLGLTRYDALSAQPHIAMALSSTATAFTPSQWSSLILQYDRLMASLGAHEVTLEALQEHLQEMNAVVSAERGRDLIMQAVAMGIFRLRHGDGLDFVQPADEHPIVARTRLVRDRILLRVANTLEVRSWEYVNYGFLLKGIAMDRELDKPGLNVDDAWRSEWIDCLVREGLLIREMIPHRHNPEDLVPVIKLAPDLPPMARPRPPAINGKPSYDDLDTSSTQVVKRDLETEDMMKRIVVSVDQFTSYRGFTWCPLGSLHRRLRPYDSGVTFQRAVEWLQELGAVKIDEYENPESPYKTKGISVISTSNVAQEILRERNAFIRGLLRLYEQHLPINMSNIARETGLSESELSLWVSIMESENVLNPVQGKPGLYSLFRGHHTVNLVAQMGDQA
;
A
#
# COMPACT_ATOMS: atom_id res chain seq x y z
N MET A 1 17.68 -54.80 19.69
CA MET A 1 18.33 -53.52 20.03
C MET A 1 17.61 -52.99 21.24
N SER A 2 18.27 -52.96 22.40
CA SER A 2 17.67 -52.54 23.67
C SER A 2 17.87 -51.03 23.85
N ALA A 3 16.76 -50.30 23.93
CA ALA A 3 16.74 -48.85 24.07
C ALA A 3 15.82 -48.44 25.22
N TYR A 4 16.34 -47.64 26.14
CA TYR A 4 15.61 -47.15 27.30
C TYR A 4 15.50 -45.63 27.28
N LEU A 5 14.31 -45.13 27.60
CA LEU A 5 14.03 -43.75 27.94
C LEU A 5 13.66 -43.72 29.42
N ILE A 6 14.50 -43.11 30.26
CA ILE A 6 14.24 -42.92 31.69
C ILE A 6 13.95 -41.44 31.91
N VAL A 7 12.79 -41.12 32.50
CA VAL A 7 12.36 -39.74 32.76
C VAL A 7 12.12 -39.55 34.25
N ASP A 8 12.86 -38.62 34.86
CA ASP A 8 12.52 -38.08 36.19
C ASP A 8 11.35 -37.11 36.01
N ILE A 9 10.13 -37.61 36.17
CA ILE A 9 8.93 -36.86 35.78
C ILE A 9 8.66 -35.69 36.73
N GLU A 10 9.03 -35.84 38.00
CA GLU A 10 8.87 -34.79 38.99
C GLU A 10 9.87 -33.66 38.72
N ASP A 11 11.14 -33.96 38.40
CA ASP A 11 12.13 -32.95 37.98
C ASP A 11 11.67 -32.21 36.72
N LEU A 12 11.18 -32.95 35.72
CA LEU A 12 10.65 -32.39 34.47
C LEU A 12 9.47 -31.43 34.70
N LEU A 13 8.48 -31.83 35.50
CA LEU A 13 7.29 -31.01 35.75
C LEU A 13 7.63 -29.73 36.54
N VAL A 14 8.50 -29.84 37.54
CA VAL A 14 8.96 -28.68 38.32
C VAL A 14 9.73 -27.70 37.44
N GLY A 15 10.63 -28.19 36.58
CA GLY A 15 11.37 -27.36 35.63
C GLY A 15 10.47 -26.61 34.64
N LEU A 16 9.45 -27.30 34.11
CA LEU A 16 8.49 -26.68 33.18
C LEU A 16 7.58 -25.63 33.85
N GLN A 17 7.16 -25.85 35.11
CA GLN A 17 6.36 -24.88 35.87
C GLN A 17 7.12 -23.59 36.15
N GLN A 18 8.42 -23.68 36.50
CA GLN A 18 9.25 -22.50 36.75
C GLN A 18 9.42 -21.61 35.51
N ARG A 19 9.28 -22.19 34.32
CA ARG A 19 9.39 -21.48 33.03
C ARG A 19 8.05 -21.04 32.44
N ALA A 20 6.95 -21.18 33.19
CA ALA A 20 5.59 -20.83 32.78
C ALA A 20 5.13 -21.49 31.46
N PHE A 21 5.64 -22.68 31.13
CA PHE A 21 5.20 -23.40 29.94
C PHE A 21 3.81 -24.01 30.16
N ALA A 22 2.82 -23.53 29.42
CA ALA A 22 1.52 -24.19 29.29
C ALA A 22 1.61 -25.32 28.25
N ILE A 23 2.29 -26.42 28.58
CA ILE A 23 2.34 -27.61 27.72
C ILE A 23 1.39 -28.66 28.28
N ASP A 24 0.54 -29.20 27.42
CA ASP A 24 -0.27 -30.37 27.73
C ASP A 24 0.65 -31.58 27.98
N LEU A 25 0.52 -32.21 29.15
CA LEU A 25 1.33 -33.35 29.57
C LEU A 25 1.22 -34.54 28.61
N TYR A 26 0.07 -34.72 27.95
CA TYR A 26 -0.10 -35.75 26.94
C TYR A 26 0.79 -35.49 25.71
N ASP A 27 0.79 -34.25 25.20
CA ASP A 27 1.64 -33.86 24.06
C ASP A 27 3.12 -33.96 24.43
N LEU A 28 3.50 -33.49 25.62
CA LEU A 28 4.85 -33.61 26.15
C LEU A 28 5.32 -35.07 26.19
N ALA A 29 4.55 -35.96 26.81
CA ALA A 29 4.87 -37.37 26.93
C ALA A 29 4.96 -38.05 25.56
N SER A 30 4.02 -37.75 24.66
CA SER A 30 3.97 -38.31 23.31
C SER A 30 5.19 -37.89 22.49
N ARG A 31 5.58 -36.61 22.55
CA ARG A 31 6.78 -36.08 21.89
C ARG A 31 8.05 -36.69 22.45
N LEU A 32 8.23 -36.74 23.77
CA LEU A 32 9.40 -37.36 24.38
C LEU A 32 9.59 -38.80 23.92
N ARG A 33 8.52 -39.60 23.95
CA ARG A 33 8.56 -41.00 23.53
C ARG A 33 8.85 -41.15 22.04
N SER A 34 8.23 -40.32 21.19
CA SER A 34 8.43 -40.33 19.74
C SER A 34 9.84 -39.91 19.33
N THR A 35 10.34 -38.81 19.90
CA THR A 35 11.70 -38.34 19.66
C THR A 35 12.73 -39.35 20.16
N ALA A 36 12.45 -40.05 21.26
CA ALA A 36 13.36 -41.04 21.82
C ALA A 36 13.45 -42.28 20.93
N ALA A 37 12.32 -42.77 20.42
CA ALA A 37 12.27 -43.87 19.48
C ALA A 37 13.03 -43.54 18.19
N LEU A 38 12.85 -42.31 17.67
CA LEU A 38 13.59 -41.81 16.50
C LEU A 38 15.10 -41.73 16.76
N ALA A 39 15.51 -41.13 17.88
CA ALA A 39 16.92 -40.97 18.24
C ALA A 39 17.64 -42.31 18.45
N ALA A 40 16.92 -43.29 19.02
CA ALA A 40 17.39 -44.66 19.21
C ALA A 40 17.35 -45.49 17.91
N GLY A 41 16.57 -45.08 16.91
CA GLY A 41 16.37 -45.83 15.66
C GLY A 41 15.53 -47.10 15.84
N VAL A 42 14.56 -47.08 16.76
CA VAL A 42 13.68 -48.21 17.08
C VAL A 42 12.20 -47.83 16.94
N SER A 43 11.30 -48.80 16.83
CA SER A 43 9.86 -48.54 16.92
C SER A 43 9.45 -48.24 18.37
N LEU A 44 8.34 -47.51 18.55
CA LEU A 44 7.79 -47.16 19.87
C LEU A 44 7.55 -48.38 20.78
N GLU A 45 7.20 -49.54 20.21
CA GLU A 45 6.99 -50.80 20.93
C GLU A 45 8.29 -51.40 21.48
N ARG A 46 9.42 -51.13 20.83
CA ARG A 46 10.75 -51.63 21.23
C ARG A 46 11.49 -50.67 22.16
N LEU A 47 10.99 -49.44 22.33
CA LEU A 47 11.50 -48.48 23.29
C LEU A 47 10.86 -48.74 24.66
N GLN A 48 11.69 -49.04 25.66
CA GLN A 48 11.25 -49.11 27.06
C GLN A 48 11.25 -47.70 27.65
N ALA A 49 10.06 -47.10 27.82
CA ALA A 49 9.90 -45.77 28.39
C ALA A 49 9.46 -45.90 29.86
N VAL A 50 10.27 -45.41 30.79
CA VAL A 50 10.03 -45.49 32.24
C VAL A 50 9.97 -44.07 32.80
N ALA A 51 8.88 -43.77 33.52
CA ALA A 51 8.73 -42.54 34.28
C ALA A 51 8.95 -42.85 35.77
N VAL A 52 10.06 -42.37 36.33
CA VAL A 52 10.40 -42.51 37.75
C VAL A 52 10.05 -41.23 38.50
N ALA A 53 9.41 -41.37 39.66
CA ALA A 53 9.19 -40.26 40.58
C ALA A 53 8.75 -40.80 41.95
N ASN A 54 8.69 -39.89 42.92
CA ASN A 54 7.77 -40.02 44.04
C ASN A 54 6.36 -39.64 43.54
N TRP A 55 5.50 -40.62 43.30
CA TRP A 55 4.17 -40.35 42.73
C TRP A 55 3.20 -39.69 43.72
N GLU A 56 3.49 -39.73 45.02
CA GLU A 56 2.74 -38.95 46.02
C GLU A 56 2.97 -37.45 45.80
N SER A 57 4.23 -37.03 45.64
CA SER A 57 4.60 -35.65 45.30
C SER A 57 4.06 -35.21 43.95
N VAL A 58 4.19 -36.06 42.91
CA VAL A 58 3.67 -35.74 41.57
C VAL A 58 2.16 -35.57 41.56
N ARG A 59 1.41 -36.35 42.36
CA ARG A 59 -0.04 -36.24 42.46
C ARG A 59 -0.49 -34.90 43.05
N ALA A 60 0.32 -34.32 43.93
CA ALA A 60 0.10 -32.96 44.44
C ALA A 60 0.31 -31.88 43.37
N LEU A 61 1.24 -32.10 42.43
CA LEU A 61 1.51 -31.19 41.31
C LEU A 61 0.50 -31.34 40.16
N ASN A 62 0.17 -32.59 39.80
CA ASN A 62 -0.77 -32.93 38.74
C ASN A 62 -1.37 -34.32 38.99
N SER A 63 -2.62 -34.35 39.46
CA SER A 63 -3.34 -35.58 39.81
C SER A 63 -3.59 -36.53 38.64
N SER A 64 -3.52 -36.03 37.40
CA SER A 64 -3.76 -36.80 36.18
C SER A 64 -2.47 -37.28 35.51
N ALA A 65 -1.29 -36.96 36.05
CA ALA A 65 -0.02 -37.26 35.39
C ALA A 65 0.24 -38.75 35.17
N GLN A 66 0.03 -39.56 36.20
CA GLN A 66 0.23 -41.01 36.15
C GLN A 66 -0.64 -41.70 35.08
N PRO A 67 -1.98 -41.52 35.04
CA PRO A 67 -2.82 -42.14 34.02
C PRO A 67 -2.55 -41.62 32.60
N ILE A 68 -2.17 -40.35 32.43
CA ILE A 68 -1.78 -39.79 31.13
C ILE A 68 -0.53 -40.48 30.59
N LEU A 69 0.50 -40.63 31.42
CA LEU A 69 1.77 -41.27 31.04
C LEU A 69 1.58 -42.76 30.71
N GLU A 70 0.80 -43.48 31.50
CA GLU A 70 0.42 -44.87 31.20
C GLU A 70 -0.36 -44.98 29.89
N GLY A 71 -1.29 -44.06 29.63
CA GLY A 71 -2.04 -44.00 28.37
C GLY A 71 -1.18 -43.72 27.14
N VAL A 72 -0.10 -42.94 27.30
CA VAL A 72 0.91 -42.69 26.26
C VAL A 72 1.92 -43.86 26.15
N GLY A 73 1.89 -44.81 27.09
CA GLY A 73 2.69 -46.04 27.09
C GLY A 73 4.03 -45.95 27.83
N PHE A 74 4.14 -45.08 28.83
CA PHE A 74 5.20 -45.14 29.83
C PHE A 74 4.89 -46.18 30.90
N GLN A 75 5.93 -46.82 31.43
CA GLN A 75 5.88 -47.59 32.67
C GLN A 75 6.15 -46.65 33.84
N THR A 76 5.18 -46.49 34.73
CA THR A 76 5.30 -45.66 35.92
C THR A 76 5.99 -46.46 37.02
N PHE A 77 7.04 -45.87 37.61
CA PHE A 77 7.85 -46.51 38.64
C PHE A 77 7.92 -45.62 39.87
N ASP A 78 7.34 -46.10 40.96
CA ASP A 78 7.26 -45.34 42.22
C ASP A 78 8.45 -45.61 43.11
N VAL A 79 9.15 -44.53 43.47
CA VAL A 79 10.26 -44.56 44.39
C VAL A 79 10.07 -43.38 45.35
N PRO A 80 9.74 -43.62 46.63
CA PRO A 80 9.45 -42.53 47.58
C PRO A 80 10.65 -41.60 47.85
N GLU A 81 11.87 -42.16 47.89
CA GLU A 81 13.10 -41.43 48.19
C GLU A 81 13.94 -41.21 46.93
N ARG A 82 14.12 -39.94 46.52
CA ARG A 82 14.94 -39.56 45.36
C ARG A 82 16.36 -40.11 45.36
N ALA A 83 17.01 -40.13 46.53
CA ALA A 83 18.36 -40.67 46.69
C ALA A 83 18.48 -42.15 46.26
N GLN A 84 17.36 -42.90 46.27
CA GLN A 84 17.33 -44.33 45.91
C GLN A 84 16.97 -44.59 44.45
N PHE A 85 16.70 -43.55 43.64
CA PHE A 85 16.22 -43.71 42.24
C PHE A 85 17.15 -44.61 41.42
N ALA A 86 18.46 -44.37 41.48
CA ALA A 86 19.44 -45.14 40.73
C ALA A 86 19.46 -46.62 41.16
N ASP A 87 19.45 -46.89 42.47
CA ASP A 87 19.49 -48.24 43.01
C ASP A 87 18.22 -49.03 42.65
N ALA A 88 17.06 -48.38 42.80
CA ALA A 88 15.77 -48.97 42.46
C ALA A 88 15.64 -49.27 40.96
N LEU A 89 16.08 -48.34 40.10
CA LEU A 89 16.08 -48.53 38.65
C LEU A 89 17.05 -49.63 38.21
N MET A 90 18.25 -49.69 38.80
CA MET A 90 19.22 -50.76 38.54
C MET A 90 18.62 -52.12 38.92
N ALA A 91 18.05 -52.25 40.12
CA ALA A 91 17.49 -53.52 40.59
C ALA A 91 16.31 -54.00 39.74
N ARG A 92 15.46 -53.07 39.26
CA ARG A 92 14.23 -53.43 38.54
C ARG A 92 14.41 -53.67 37.05
N TYR A 93 15.27 -52.88 36.40
CA TYR A 93 15.38 -52.81 34.94
C TYR A 93 16.76 -53.21 34.39
N PHE A 94 17.82 -53.16 35.22
CA PHE A 94 19.21 -53.37 34.78
C PHE A 94 19.99 -54.33 35.69
N GLY A 95 19.31 -55.33 36.27
CA GLY A 95 19.94 -56.33 37.14
C GLY A 95 20.89 -57.28 36.39
N ASP A 96 21.43 -58.28 37.11
CA ASP A 96 22.54 -59.11 36.63
C ASP A 96 22.26 -59.91 35.34
N ASP A 97 20.99 -60.22 35.04
CA ASP A 97 20.57 -60.92 33.82
C ASP A 97 20.16 -60.00 32.66
N ALA A 98 20.30 -58.67 32.81
CA ALA A 98 19.86 -57.72 31.79
C ALA A 98 20.78 -57.72 30.56
N GLU A 99 20.20 -57.75 29.36
CA GLU A 99 20.98 -57.60 28.13
C GLU A 99 21.67 -56.22 28.07
N PRO A 100 22.96 -56.15 27.69
CA PRO A 100 23.67 -54.89 27.61
C PRO A 100 23.05 -53.97 26.56
N LEU A 101 22.90 -52.69 26.94
CA LEU A 101 22.14 -51.69 26.19
C LEU A 101 22.80 -51.25 24.88
N ASN A 102 21.97 -50.85 23.92
CA ASN A 102 22.36 -50.14 22.70
C ASN A 102 22.15 -48.62 22.81
N GLU A 103 21.08 -48.18 23.46
CA GLU A 103 20.78 -46.76 23.68
C GLU A 103 20.26 -46.53 25.10
N LEU A 104 20.76 -45.51 25.78
CA LEU A 104 20.22 -44.99 27.03
C LEU A 104 19.93 -43.50 26.87
N ILE A 105 18.67 -43.12 27.03
CA ILE A 105 18.21 -41.73 26.99
C ILE A 105 17.71 -41.36 28.39
N LEU A 106 18.31 -40.35 29.00
CA LEU A 106 17.92 -39.85 30.32
C LEU A 106 17.33 -38.45 30.19
N VAL A 107 16.17 -38.24 30.81
CA VAL A 107 15.54 -36.92 30.95
C VAL A 107 15.54 -36.55 32.43
N ALA A 108 16.63 -35.92 32.87
CA ALA A 108 16.85 -35.55 34.26
C ALA A 108 18.01 -34.53 34.38
N THR A 109 17.91 -33.64 35.37
CA THR A 109 19.03 -32.80 35.84
C THR A 109 19.67 -33.35 37.12
N SER A 110 18.99 -34.29 37.80
CA SER A 110 19.39 -34.88 39.08
C SER A 110 20.60 -35.81 38.94
N GLN A 111 21.59 -35.65 39.82
CA GLN A 111 22.81 -36.48 39.80
C GLN A 111 22.49 -37.94 40.13
N GLU A 112 21.43 -38.17 40.89
CA GLU A 112 20.91 -39.49 41.25
C GLU A 112 20.59 -40.28 39.98
N VAL A 113 19.79 -39.75 39.07
CA VAL A 113 19.44 -40.44 37.81
C VAL A 113 20.62 -40.46 36.84
N LEU A 114 21.39 -39.37 36.75
CA LEU A 114 22.57 -39.31 35.87
C LEU A 114 23.67 -40.33 36.26
N SER A 115 23.72 -40.76 37.53
CA SER A 115 24.64 -41.81 37.98
C SER A 115 24.42 -43.16 37.27
N LEU A 116 23.24 -43.41 36.69
CA LEU A 116 22.94 -44.60 35.88
C LEU A 116 23.86 -44.71 34.66
N ILE A 117 24.35 -43.59 34.13
CA ILE A 117 25.28 -43.59 33.01
C ILE A 117 26.51 -44.42 33.35
N ALA A 118 27.05 -44.36 34.57
CA ALA A 118 28.23 -45.13 34.94
C ALA A 118 27.91 -46.60 35.31
N ARG A 119 26.66 -46.89 35.70
CA ARG A 119 26.28 -48.15 36.35
C ARG A 119 25.65 -49.16 35.42
N VAL A 120 24.96 -48.70 34.37
CA VAL A 120 24.21 -49.60 33.48
C VAL A 120 25.14 -50.35 32.52
N PRO A 121 25.01 -51.69 32.38
CA PRO A 121 25.77 -52.47 31.42
C PRO A 121 25.50 -52.05 29.97
N LYS A 122 26.55 -51.73 29.21
CA LYS A 122 26.46 -51.19 27.85
C LYS A 122 27.27 -52.03 26.86
N ARG A 123 26.81 -52.10 25.61
CA ARG A 123 27.63 -52.62 24.50
C ARG A 123 28.71 -51.60 24.12
N ARG A 124 29.77 -52.06 23.43
CA ARG A 124 30.89 -51.19 22.99
C ARG A 124 30.49 -49.97 22.17
N ASN A 125 29.38 -50.03 21.43
CA ASN A 125 28.89 -48.93 20.60
C ASN A 125 27.57 -48.37 21.14
N ALA A 126 27.32 -48.48 22.46
CA ALA A 126 26.13 -47.93 23.07
C ALA A 126 26.20 -46.40 23.04
N ARG A 127 25.09 -45.74 22.73
CA ARG A 127 24.99 -44.28 22.80
C ARG A 127 24.24 -43.89 24.06
N VAL A 128 24.72 -42.84 24.71
CA VAL A 128 24.05 -42.23 25.87
C VAL A 128 23.64 -40.83 25.50
N ARG A 129 22.36 -40.50 25.73
CA ARG A 129 21.80 -39.16 25.54
C ARG A 129 21.28 -38.63 26.86
N VAL A 130 21.54 -37.36 27.11
CA VAL A 130 20.96 -36.64 28.23
C VAL A 130 20.17 -35.46 27.69
N TRP A 131 18.87 -35.44 28.01
CA TRP A 131 17.95 -34.37 27.68
C TRP A 131 17.65 -33.59 28.95
N ALA A 132 18.27 -32.43 29.09
CA ALA A 132 18.22 -31.68 30.33
C ALA A 132 18.39 -30.18 30.06
N ASP A 133 18.06 -29.38 31.06
CA ASP A 133 18.15 -27.92 30.99
C ASP A 133 19.58 -27.39 31.05
N SER A 134 20.48 -28.12 31.70
CA SER A 134 21.89 -27.82 31.78
C SER A 134 22.71 -29.05 31.38
N ALA A 135 23.89 -28.81 30.81
CA ALA A 135 24.80 -29.89 30.47
C ALA A 135 25.32 -30.57 31.75
N PRO A 136 25.34 -31.92 31.80
CA PRO A 136 25.92 -32.63 32.94
C PRO A 136 27.43 -32.39 33.03
N SER A 137 27.97 -32.38 34.26
CA SER A 137 29.38 -32.11 34.55
C SER A 137 30.35 -33.27 34.24
N THR A 138 29.87 -34.34 33.61
CA THR A 138 30.62 -35.58 33.30
C THR A 138 31.11 -35.59 31.85
N SER A 139 32.35 -36.02 31.57
CA SER A 139 33.00 -35.87 30.25
C SER A 139 33.01 -37.12 29.34
N ASP A 140 32.92 -36.78 28.05
CA ASP A 140 33.46 -37.35 26.81
C ASP A 140 32.67 -38.35 25.94
N GLU A 141 31.64 -39.05 26.43
CA GLU A 141 30.82 -39.94 25.57
C GLU A 141 29.30 -39.75 25.72
N ILE A 142 28.86 -38.57 26.17
CA ILE A 142 27.43 -38.23 26.32
C ILE A 142 27.00 -37.27 25.22
N ILE A 143 25.93 -37.63 24.51
CA ILE A 143 25.25 -36.74 23.58
C ILE A 143 24.24 -35.91 24.37
N TYR A 144 24.65 -34.71 24.78
CA TYR A 144 23.76 -33.76 25.44
C TYR A 144 22.88 -33.04 24.42
N GLN A 145 21.59 -32.91 24.71
CA GLN A 145 20.66 -32.06 23.97
C GLN A 145 19.80 -31.28 24.95
N PRO A 146 19.65 -29.95 24.79
CA PRO A 146 18.70 -29.18 25.59
C PRO A 146 17.29 -29.74 25.42
N LEU A 147 16.57 -29.89 26.53
CA LEU A 147 15.20 -30.42 26.54
C LEU A 147 14.28 -29.65 25.55
N GLU A 148 14.49 -28.35 25.46
CA GLU A 148 13.80 -27.41 24.58
C GLU A 148 13.95 -27.76 23.09
N THR A 149 15.16 -28.15 22.68
CA THR A 149 15.48 -28.59 21.32
C THR A 149 14.80 -29.92 21.00
N VAL A 150 14.74 -30.83 21.99
CA VAL A 150 14.09 -32.14 21.85
C VAL A 150 12.58 -32.02 21.73
N LEU A 151 11.99 -31.06 22.45
CA LEU A 151 10.55 -30.82 22.47
C LEU A 151 10.07 -29.89 21.34
N GLY A 152 11.00 -29.19 20.68
CA GLY A 152 10.68 -28.21 19.63
C GLY A 152 10.02 -26.95 20.17
N ILE A 153 10.33 -26.57 21.41
CA ILE A 153 9.76 -25.40 22.08
C ILE A 153 10.76 -24.26 21.95
N GLN A 154 10.39 -23.19 21.23
CA GLN A 154 11.14 -21.93 21.27
C GLN A 154 10.86 -21.26 22.61
N THR A 155 11.77 -21.44 23.56
CA THR A 155 11.64 -21.01 24.96
C THR A 155 12.09 -19.58 25.21
N LYS A 156 13.02 -19.09 24.40
CA LYS A 156 13.57 -17.75 24.55
C LYS A 156 12.66 -16.73 23.90
N THR A 157 12.39 -15.67 24.64
CA THR A 157 11.66 -14.52 24.15
C THR A 157 12.63 -13.47 23.62
N VAL A 158 12.26 -12.81 22.51
CA VAL A 158 13.10 -11.85 21.79
C VAL A 158 12.42 -10.49 21.72
N ALA A 159 13.14 -9.44 22.12
CA ALA A 159 12.76 -8.06 21.87
C ALA A 159 13.74 -7.40 20.90
N LEU A 160 13.23 -6.81 19.82
CA LEU A 160 14.02 -6.15 18.78
C LEU A 160 13.76 -4.63 18.80
N TYR A 161 14.83 -3.85 18.88
CA TYR A 161 14.82 -2.40 18.81
C TYR A 161 15.68 -1.95 17.63
N ILE A 162 15.07 -1.24 16.69
CA ILE A 162 15.70 -0.88 15.41
C ILE A 162 15.89 0.63 15.39
N ASP A 163 17.14 1.06 15.35
CA ASP A 163 17.51 2.43 14.98
C ASP A 163 17.35 2.58 13.46
N PHE A 164 16.10 2.72 13.03
CA PHE A 164 15.75 2.63 11.61
C PHE A 164 16.34 3.81 10.83
N GLU A 165 16.44 5.00 11.45
CA GLU A 165 17.11 6.16 10.86
C GLU A 165 18.56 5.82 10.50
N ASN A 166 19.34 5.34 11.47
CA ASN A 166 20.75 5.00 11.26
C ASN A 166 20.93 3.84 10.29
N ILE A 167 20.13 2.76 10.42
CA ILE A 167 20.19 1.62 9.52
C ILE A 167 19.85 2.02 8.09
N ALA A 168 18.78 2.78 7.87
CA ALA A 168 18.39 3.24 6.54
C ALA A 168 19.47 4.14 5.92
N ILE A 169 20.02 5.09 6.68
CA ILE A 169 21.10 5.97 6.22
C ILE A 169 22.36 5.17 5.91
N SER A 170 22.75 4.24 6.78
CA SER A 170 23.95 3.41 6.61
C SER A 170 23.87 2.51 5.38
N LEU A 171 22.76 1.76 5.22
CA LEU A 171 22.53 0.93 4.03
C LEU A 171 22.57 1.78 2.75
N ASN A 172 21.96 2.95 2.83
CA ASN A 172 21.92 3.90 1.73
C ASN A 172 23.31 4.46 1.37
N GLN A 173 24.16 4.79 2.35
CA GLN A 173 25.55 5.23 2.12
C GLN A 173 26.42 4.12 1.50
N GLN A 174 26.11 2.84 1.78
CA GLN A 174 26.76 1.68 1.16
C GLN A 174 26.23 1.37 -0.27
N GLY A 175 25.31 2.20 -0.78
CA GLY A 175 24.74 2.08 -2.12
C GLY A 175 23.59 1.08 -2.25
N TYR A 176 23.07 0.56 -1.13
CA TYR A 176 21.89 -0.30 -1.15
C TYR A 176 20.61 0.51 -1.31
N ALA A 177 19.68 -0.02 -2.10
CA ALA A 177 18.33 0.48 -2.11
C ALA A 177 17.58 -0.04 -0.89
N VAL A 178 17.04 0.88 -0.11
CA VAL A 178 16.40 0.59 1.16
C VAL A 178 14.99 0.09 0.88
N ASN A 179 14.88 -1.22 0.63
CA ASN A 179 13.61 -1.88 0.39
C ASN A 179 12.92 -2.20 1.72
N LEU A 180 11.80 -1.54 1.98
CA LEU A 180 11.07 -1.65 3.24
C LEU A 180 10.49 -3.05 3.46
N ASP A 181 9.93 -3.69 2.42
CA ASP A 181 9.35 -5.03 2.55
C ASP A 181 10.43 -6.06 2.93
N ARG A 182 11.60 -5.98 2.28
CA ARG A 182 12.75 -6.83 2.58
C ARG A 182 13.30 -6.59 3.98
N LEU A 183 13.33 -5.34 4.43
CA LEU A 183 13.71 -5.01 5.81
C LEU A 183 12.74 -5.65 6.81
N ILE A 184 11.43 -5.48 6.61
CA ILE A 184 10.40 -6.07 7.46
C ILE A 184 10.53 -7.60 7.52
N GLU A 185 10.56 -8.26 6.35
CA GLU A 185 10.71 -9.71 6.23
C GLU A 185 11.99 -10.19 6.91
N GLY A 186 13.12 -9.55 6.61
CA GLY A 186 14.43 -9.90 7.13
C GLY A 186 14.53 -9.76 8.64
N PHE A 187 14.08 -8.62 9.19
CA PHE A 187 14.04 -8.39 10.64
C PHE A 187 13.16 -9.41 11.35
N SER A 188 11.94 -9.66 10.86
CA SER A 188 11.04 -10.62 11.49
C SER A 188 11.54 -12.06 11.37
N ALA A 189 12.07 -12.47 10.22
CA ALA A 189 12.57 -13.83 10.02
C ALA A 189 13.81 -14.11 10.88
N HIS A 190 14.76 -13.18 10.93
CA HIS A 190 15.98 -13.35 11.73
C HIS A 190 15.70 -13.25 13.22
N ALA A 191 14.84 -12.33 13.67
CA ALA A 191 14.46 -12.27 15.07
C ALA A 191 13.74 -13.56 15.52
N LYS A 192 12.87 -14.14 14.67
CA LYS A 192 12.23 -15.44 14.94
C LYS A 192 13.20 -16.61 15.03
N ALA A 193 14.36 -16.53 14.37
CA ALA A 193 15.39 -17.56 14.48
C ALA A 193 16.03 -17.60 15.87
N HIS A 194 16.05 -16.49 16.59
CA HIS A 194 16.59 -16.40 17.96
C HIS A 194 15.55 -16.76 19.05
N GLY A 195 14.26 -16.69 18.76
CA GLY A 195 13.20 -17.04 19.71
C GLY A 195 11.83 -16.43 19.37
N GLN A 196 10.88 -16.56 20.30
CA GLN A 196 9.54 -15.98 20.14
C GLN A 196 9.60 -14.46 20.29
N ILE A 197 9.22 -13.73 19.23
CA ILE A 197 9.19 -12.27 19.24
C ILE A 197 8.10 -11.77 20.20
N VAL A 198 8.50 -11.04 21.24
CA VAL A 198 7.57 -10.36 22.16
C VAL A 198 7.38 -8.89 21.81
N LYS A 199 8.38 -8.27 21.19
CA LYS A 199 8.35 -6.85 20.80
C LYS A 199 9.26 -6.59 19.61
N MET A 200 8.81 -5.78 18.66
CA MET A 200 9.62 -5.15 17.63
C MET A 200 9.27 -3.66 17.60
N ALA A 201 10.27 -2.79 17.66
CA ALA A 201 10.08 -1.35 17.57
C ALA A 201 11.11 -0.72 16.62
N ALA A 202 10.66 0.20 15.76
CA ALA A 202 11.47 0.90 14.78
C ALA A 202 11.45 2.41 15.03
N TYR A 203 12.60 2.96 15.38
CA TYR A 203 12.78 4.34 15.81
C TYR A 203 13.29 5.17 14.63
N ALA A 204 12.51 6.17 14.23
CA ALA A 204 12.89 7.12 13.21
C ALA A 204 12.04 8.40 13.29
N PRO A 205 12.48 9.49 12.65
CA PRO A 205 11.69 10.71 12.52
C PRO A 205 10.60 10.53 11.45
N TRP A 206 9.72 9.55 11.69
CA TRP A 206 8.60 9.19 10.82
C TRP A 206 7.71 10.40 10.53
N GLY A 207 7.26 10.53 9.28
CA GLY A 207 6.43 11.65 8.84
C GLY A 207 7.17 12.99 8.73
N LYS A 208 8.47 13.06 9.07
CA LYS A 208 9.29 14.23 8.76
C LYS A 208 9.88 14.10 7.37
N ARG A 209 9.49 15.01 6.49
CA ARG A 209 9.98 15.06 5.11
C ARG A 209 11.51 15.18 5.08
N GLY A 210 12.13 14.40 4.19
CA GLY A 210 13.54 14.53 3.86
C GLY A 210 14.50 14.20 5.00
N SER A 211 14.03 13.53 6.05
CA SER A 211 14.87 13.01 7.15
C SER A 211 15.45 11.64 6.80
N LEU A 212 14.64 10.76 6.22
CA LEU A 212 15.03 9.42 5.79
C LEU A 212 15.35 9.38 4.28
N PRO A 213 16.26 8.50 3.85
CA PRO A 213 16.44 8.22 2.43
C PRO A 213 15.14 7.68 1.81
N PRO A 214 14.95 7.80 0.49
CA PRO A 214 13.83 7.20 -0.22
C PRO A 214 13.71 5.71 0.09
N LEU A 215 12.58 5.31 0.65
CA LEU A 215 12.26 3.91 0.92
C LEU A 215 11.48 3.37 -0.25
N ILE A 216 11.85 2.20 -0.75
CA ILE A 216 11.14 1.55 -1.85
C ILE A 216 10.46 0.26 -1.40
N ASP A 217 9.43 -0.17 -2.11
CA ASP A 217 8.86 -1.51 -1.95
C ASP A 217 9.48 -2.51 -2.94
N SER A 218 9.03 -3.76 -2.89
CA SER A 218 9.47 -4.83 -3.80
C SER A 218 9.18 -4.57 -5.28
N SER A 219 8.25 -3.66 -5.59
CA SER A 219 7.96 -3.21 -6.95
C SER A 219 8.83 -2.03 -7.39
N GLY A 220 9.69 -1.51 -6.52
CA GLY A 220 10.54 -0.35 -6.79
C GLY A 220 9.79 1.00 -6.67
N ARG A 221 8.55 0.98 -6.17
CA ARG A 221 7.79 2.20 -5.87
C ARG A 221 8.31 2.81 -4.58
N GLU A 222 8.42 4.13 -4.54
CA GLU A 222 8.75 4.86 -3.32
C GLU A 222 7.57 4.87 -2.34
N VAL A 223 7.81 4.47 -1.09
CA VAL A 223 6.79 4.24 -0.05
C VAL A 223 7.16 4.92 1.28
N SER A 224 8.02 5.94 1.23
CA SER A 224 8.51 6.69 2.39
C SER A 224 7.38 7.18 3.30
N ASP A 225 6.30 7.71 2.71
CA ASP A 225 5.15 8.27 3.45
C ASP A 225 4.27 7.18 4.09
N GLU A 226 4.26 5.96 3.52
CA GLU A 226 3.49 4.81 4.01
C GLU A 226 4.27 3.95 5.02
N ALA A 227 5.55 4.26 5.24
CA ALA A 227 6.46 3.37 5.93
C ALA A 227 6.03 3.03 7.37
N SER A 228 5.58 4.02 8.13
CA SER A 228 5.11 3.82 9.51
C SER A 228 3.86 2.93 9.56
N SER A 229 2.90 3.13 8.64
CA SER A 229 1.69 2.30 8.54
C SER A 229 2.03 0.85 8.15
N ARG A 230 2.96 0.65 7.21
CA ARG A 230 3.40 -0.69 6.79
C ARG A 230 4.13 -1.43 7.91
N LEU A 231 4.99 -0.74 8.66
CA LEU A 231 5.65 -1.31 9.85
C LEU A 231 4.62 -1.75 10.90
N ALA A 232 3.65 -0.89 11.20
CA ALA A 232 2.59 -1.22 12.17
C ALA A 232 1.77 -2.45 11.75
N LEU A 233 1.43 -2.56 10.45
CA LEU A 233 0.75 -3.74 9.90
C LEU A 233 1.59 -5.03 10.02
N ALA A 234 2.91 -4.90 10.03
CA ALA A 234 3.84 -6.01 10.24
C ALA A 234 4.12 -6.31 11.73
N ASN A 235 3.39 -5.69 12.67
CA ASN A 235 3.63 -5.75 14.11
C ASN A 235 5.01 -5.22 14.55
N ILE A 236 5.55 -4.25 13.81
CA ILE A 236 6.71 -3.47 14.21
C ILE A 236 6.22 -2.09 14.63
N ASP A 237 6.39 -1.73 15.90
CA ASP A 237 5.91 -0.46 16.45
C ASP A 237 6.74 0.72 15.89
N PRO A 238 6.17 1.64 15.08
CA PRO A 238 6.89 2.80 14.58
C PRO A 238 6.97 3.88 15.66
N VAL A 239 8.14 4.04 16.29
CA VAL A 239 8.36 5.02 17.35
C VAL A 239 8.87 6.34 16.77
N PHE A 240 8.06 7.39 16.93
CA PHE A 240 8.37 8.74 16.47
C PHE A 240 9.36 9.44 17.40
N ASN A 241 10.48 9.89 16.86
CA ASN A 241 11.46 10.76 17.53
C ASN A 241 11.64 12.09 16.77
N LEU A 242 12.35 13.04 17.40
CA LEU A 242 12.77 14.26 16.72
C LEU A 242 14.01 13.95 15.85
N PRO A 243 14.18 14.59 14.69
CA PRO A 243 15.36 14.40 13.85
C PRO A 243 16.56 15.02 14.56
N GLY A 244 17.67 14.30 14.59
CA GLY A 244 18.89 14.74 15.25
C GLY A 244 19.74 13.57 15.72
N LYS A 245 21.06 13.75 15.70
CA LYS A 245 22.06 12.67 15.80
C LYS A 245 21.98 11.75 17.03
N ASN A 246 21.28 12.12 18.09
CA ASN A 246 21.24 11.34 19.35
C ASN A 246 19.81 11.09 19.89
N SER A 247 18.78 11.45 19.13
CA SER A 247 17.39 11.39 19.62
C SER A 247 16.84 9.97 19.63
N ALA A 248 17.18 9.17 18.61
CA ALA A 248 16.86 7.74 18.52
C ALA A 248 17.55 6.99 19.65
N ASP A 249 18.86 7.20 19.82
CA ASP A 249 19.68 6.43 20.76
C ASP A 249 19.22 6.59 22.20
N MET A 250 18.96 7.83 22.63
CA MET A 250 18.46 8.10 23.98
C MET A 250 17.09 7.46 24.22
N ARG A 251 16.23 7.42 23.20
CA ARG A 251 14.89 6.82 23.29
C ARG A 251 14.99 5.29 23.35
N ILE A 252 15.77 4.68 22.47
CA ILE A 252 16.03 3.24 22.45
C ILE A 252 16.64 2.80 23.78
N ALA A 253 17.68 3.50 24.26
CA ALA A 253 18.33 3.19 25.54
C ALA A 253 17.33 3.22 26.70
N LYS A 254 16.48 4.25 26.76
CA LYS A 254 15.44 4.36 27.79
C LYS A 254 14.43 3.20 27.72
N ASP A 255 13.92 2.90 26.54
CA ASP A 255 12.89 1.86 26.35
C ASP A 255 13.46 0.47 26.64
N VAL A 256 14.66 0.16 26.15
CA VAL A 256 15.37 -1.10 26.43
C VAL A 256 15.62 -1.29 27.93
N LEU A 257 16.10 -0.25 28.62
CA LEU A 257 16.38 -0.34 30.05
C LEU A 257 15.12 -0.48 30.90
N ALA A 258 14.01 0.13 30.47
CA ALA A 258 12.70 -0.01 31.11
C ALA A 258 12.10 -1.41 30.88
N ASP A 259 12.12 -1.89 29.65
CA ASP A 259 11.55 -3.20 29.28
C ASP A 259 12.37 -4.34 29.90
N SER A 260 13.69 -4.24 29.95
CA SER A 260 14.54 -5.24 30.62
C SER A 260 14.43 -5.28 32.14
N ALA A 261 13.82 -4.26 32.76
CA ALA A 261 13.54 -4.25 34.20
C ALA A 261 12.21 -4.91 34.57
N GLN A 262 11.36 -5.26 33.59
CA GLN A 262 10.06 -5.87 33.86
C GLN A 262 10.18 -7.36 34.23
N PRO A 263 9.27 -7.91 35.06
CA PRO A 263 9.28 -9.33 35.44
C PRO A 263 9.15 -10.29 34.26
N ASN A 264 8.40 -9.90 33.23
CA ASN A 264 8.19 -10.68 31.99
C ASN A 264 9.06 -10.14 30.84
N SER A 265 10.25 -9.65 31.14
CA SER A 265 11.17 -9.10 30.15
C SER A 265 11.75 -10.17 29.24
N ALA A 266 11.99 -9.81 27.98
CA ALA A 266 12.58 -10.72 26.99
C ALA A 266 13.90 -11.34 27.47
N ASP A 267 14.22 -12.55 27.02
CA ASP A 267 15.49 -13.22 27.33
C ASP A 267 16.63 -12.71 26.45
N ILE A 268 16.30 -12.39 25.20
CA ILE A 268 17.23 -11.89 24.18
C ILE A 268 16.79 -10.49 23.77
N PHE A 269 17.72 -9.55 23.85
CA PHE A 269 17.58 -8.20 23.32
C PHE A 269 18.42 -8.06 22.06
N ILE A 270 17.75 -7.79 20.94
CA ILE A 270 18.39 -7.47 19.67
C ILE A 270 18.32 -5.95 19.49
N ILE A 271 19.48 -5.30 19.35
CA ILE A 271 19.57 -3.86 19.08
C ILE A 271 20.20 -3.68 17.71
N ALA A 272 19.40 -3.23 16.75
CA ALA A 272 19.87 -2.92 15.41
C ALA A 272 20.32 -1.46 15.35
N SER A 273 21.61 -1.23 15.59
CA SER A 273 22.27 0.07 15.47
C SER A 273 23.77 -0.11 15.22
N GLY A 274 24.38 0.85 14.53
CA GLY A 274 25.82 0.93 14.33
C GLY A 274 26.57 1.74 15.41
N ASP A 275 25.84 2.37 16.34
CA ASP A 275 26.42 3.34 17.28
C ASP A 275 27.02 2.71 18.55
N ARG A 276 28.17 3.23 18.96
CA ARG A 276 28.88 2.85 20.20
C ARG A 276 28.21 3.36 21.47
N ASP A 277 27.31 4.32 21.37
CA ASP A 277 26.68 4.98 22.52
C ASP A 277 25.76 4.03 23.33
N PHE A 278 25.52 2.81 22.85
CA PHE A 278 24.77 1.76 23.54
C PHE A 278 25.58 0.88 24.54
N ASN A 279 26.88 1.12 24.72
CA ASN A 279 27.72 0.28 25.59
C ASN A 279 27.21 0.17 27.05
N ASP A 280 26.68 1.25 27.60
CA ASP A 280 26.10 1.25 28.95
C ASP A 280 24.82 0.39 29.00
N VAL A 281 24.01 0.42 27.94
CA VAL A 281 22.80 -0.40 27.79
C VAL A 281 23.16 -1.87 27.73
N PHE A 282 24.16 -2.24 26.91
CA PHE A 282 24.61 -3.63 26.81
C PHE A 282 25.13 -4.16 28.15
N SER A 283 25.88 -3.34 28.89
CA SER A 283 26.40 -3.70 30.21
C SER A 283 25.27 -3.92 31.22
N ALA A 284 24.25 -3.05 31.22
CA ALA A 284 23.08 -3.18 32.08
C ALA A 284 22.23 -4.43 31.76
N LEU A 285 22.04 -4.77 30.49
CA LEU A 285 21.34 -5.98 30.06
C LEU A 285 22.07 -7.24 30.52
N ARG A 286 23.39 -7.28 30.37
CA ARG A 286 24.20 -8.43 30.82
C ARG A 286 24.22 -8.56 32.33
N ALA A 287 24.27 -7.45 33.07
CA ALA A 287 24.14 -7.47 34.53
C ALA A 287 22.80 -8.06 35.01
N ARG A 288 21.76 -8.02 34.15
CA ARG A 288 20.44 -8.64 34.37
C ARG A 288 20.33 -10.05 33.79
N ASN A 289 21.45 -10.67 33.43
CA ASN A 289 21.54 -12.01 32.85
C ASN A 289 20.75 -12.16 31.53
N LYS A 290 20.63 -11.08 30.75
CA LYS A 290 20.00 -11.08 29.42
C LYS A 290 21.03 -11.27 28.31
N GLN A 291 20.64 -11.98 27.25
CA GLN A 291 21.47 -12.13 26.05
C GLN A 291 21.33 -10.90 25.15
N VAL A 292 22.43 -10.39 24.61
CA VAL A 292 22.46 -9.20 23.75
C VAL A 292 23.02 -9.57 22.38
N ILE A 293 22.29 -9.21 21.33
CA ILE A 293 22.71 -9.34 19.93
C ILE A 293 22.66 -7.95 19.30
N VAL A 294 23.73 -7.57 18.60
CA VAL A 294 23.80 -6.29 17.90
C VAL A 294 23.71 -6.56 16.41
N TRP A 295 22.77 -5.89 15.74
CA TRP A 295 22.65 -5.91 14.28
C TRP A 295 23.23 -4.62 13.71
N GLY A 296 24.31 -4.75 12.94
CA GLY A 296 25.03 -3.63 12.34
C GLY A 296 25.03 -3.67 10.81
N VAL A 297 25.52 -2.59 10.19
CA VAL A 297 25.78 -2.52 8.75
C VAL A 297 27.30 -2.51 8.54
N ARG A 298 27.81 -3.40 7.67
CA ARG A 298 29.26 -3.50 7.42
C ARG A 298 29.81 -2.14 6.96
N GLY A 299 30.92 -1.73 7.56
CA GLY A 299 31.58 -0.46 7.25
C GLY A 299 30.98 0.78 7.94
N SER A 300 29.80 0.66 8.55
CA SER A 300 29.17 1.73 9.34
C SER A 300 29.10 1.41 10.84
N THR A 301 29.26 0.15 11.23
CA THR A 301 29.35 -0.26 12.64
C THR A 301 30.67 0.19 13.28
N SER A 302 30.60 0.73 14.51
CA SER A 302 31.78 1.11 15.27
C SER A 302 32.72 -0.07 15.56
N ARG A 303 34.02 0.08 15.28
CA ARG A 303 35.07 -0.93 15.57
C ARG A 303 35.10 -1.38 17.03
N LEU A 304 34.68 -0.53 17.96
CA LEU A 304 34.63 -0.88 19.39
C LEU A 304 33.54 -1.91 19.69
N LEU A 305 32.45 -1.95 18.92
CA LEU A 305 31.43 -2.99 19.01
C LEU A 305 31.92 -4.29 18.41
N GLU A 306 32.57 -4.22 17.24
CA GLU A 306 33.10 -5.40 16.53
C GLU A 306 34.20 -6.12 17.30
N THR A 307 35.04 -5.34 18.02
CA THR A 307 36.16 -5.88 18.80
C THR A 307 35.75 -6.33 20.20
N ASN A 308 34.50 -6.12 20.62
CA ASN A 308 34.02 -6.54 21.92
C ASN A 308 33.69 -8.04 21.91
N PRO A 309 34.52 -8.92 22.51
CA PRO A 309 34.35 -10.38 22.43
C PRO A 309 33.12 -10.87 23.21
N SER A 310 32.44 -9.97 23.92
CA SER A 310 31.30 -10.29 24.76
C SER A 310 29.95 -9.95 24.14
N LEU A 311 29.94 -9.38 22.93
CA LEU A 311 28.74 -9.08 22.15
C LEU A 311 28.69 -9.98 20.91
N GLN A 312 27.51 -10.51 20.62
CA GLN A 312 27.25 -11.18 19.35
C GLN A 312 26.86 -10.10 18.32
N VAL A 313 27.72 -9.87 17.33
CA VAL A 313 27.47 -8.91 16.25
C VAL A 313 27.10 -9.67 14.98
N GLU A 314 25.96 -9.34 14.40
CA GLU A 314 25.50 -9.86 13.12
C GLU A 314 25.31 -8.69 12.14
N TYR A 315 25.53 -8.94 10.86
CA TYR A 315 25.48 -7.89 9.84
C TYR A 315 24.22 -8.02 8.99
N LEU A 316 23.49 -6.92 8.89
CA LEU A 316 22.25 -6.79 8.13
C LEU A 316 22.47 -7.07 6.64
N ASP A 317 23.61 -6.67 6.10
CA ASP A 317 24.00 -6.90 4.71
C ASP A 317 24.01 -8.39 4.35
N ASP A 318 24.34 -9.26 5.30
CA ASP A 318 24.50 -10.71 5.05
C ASP A 318 23.16 -11.41 4.89
N PHE A 319 22.08 -10.87 5.47
CA PHE A 319 20.82 -11.59 5.60
C PHE A 319 19.58 -10.87 5.05
N LEU A 320 19.65 -9.57 4.77
CA LEU A 320 18.55 -8.84 4.14
C LEU A 320 18.46 -9.05 2.62
N GLY A 321 19.55 -9.45 1.96
CA GLY A 321 19.58 -9.67 0.51
C GLY A 321 19.24 -8.43 -0.31
N LEU A 322 19.63 -7.24 0.16
CA LEU A 322 19.29 -5.97 -0.47
C LEU A 322 20.03 -5.79 -1.81
N THR A 323 19.36 -5.15 -2.76
CA THR A 323 19.92 -4.84 -4.08
C THR A 323 20.56 -3.45 -4.05
N ARG A 324 21.70 -3.28 -4.72
CA ARG A 324 22.35 -1.98 -4.89
C ARG A 324 21.69 -1.14 -5.98
N TYR A 325 21.70 0.19 -5.83
CA TYR A 325 21.11 1.11 -6.81
C TYR A 325 21.67 0.92 -8.23
N ASP A 326 22.98 0.70 -8.36
CA ASP A 326 23.62 0.44 -9.66
C ASP A 326 23.05 -0.80 -10.35
N ALA A 327 22.74 -1.84 -9.56
CA ALA A 327 22.15 -3.07 -10.07
C ALA A 327 20.66 -2.91 -10.42
N LEU A 328 19.93 -2.02 -9.71
CA LEU A 328 18.54 -1.70 -10.03
C LEU A 328 18.43 -0.96 -11.37
N SER A 329 19.36 -0.03 -11.67
CA SER A 329 19.42 0.69 -12.95
C SER A 329 19.69 -0.25 -14.14
N ALA A 330 20.50 -1.29 -13.93
CA ALA A 330 20.83 -2.29 -14.95
C ALA A 330 19.71 -3.33 -15.21
N GLN A 331 18.67 -3.39 -14.36
CA GLN A 331 17.58 -4.35 -14.51
C GLN A 331 16.40 -3.79 -15.33
N PRO A 332 16.14 -4.32 -16.54
CA PRO A 332 15.03 -3.86 -17.39
C PRO A 332 13.66 -4.06 -16.74
N HIS A 333 13.53 -4.96 -15.76
CA HIS A 333 12.29 -5.23 -15.03
C HIS A 333 11.86 -4.09 -14.11
N ILE A 334 12.78 -3.28 -13.60
CA ILE A 334 12.48 -2.14 -12.70
C ILE A 334 12.22 -0.89 -13.52
N ALA A 335 12.94 -0.69 -14.63
CA ALA A 335 12.51 0.22 -15.68
C ALA A 335 11.09 -0.15 -16.16
N MET A 336 10.77 -1.45 -16.28
CA MET A 336 9.42 -1.95 -16.55
C MET A 336 8.44 -1.81 -15.39
N ALA A 337 8.87 -1.82 -14.12
CA ALA A 337 8.00 -1.65 -12.94
C ALA A 337 7.66 -0.18 -12.70
N LEU A 338 8.65 0.71 -12.85
CA LEU A 338 8.49 2.17 -12.97
C LEU A 338 7.71 2.56 -14.24
N SER A 339 7.77 1.73 -15.29
CA SER A 339 6.94 1.81 -16.49
C SER A 339 5.65 0.97 -16.40
N SER A 340 5.43 0.22 -15.31
CA SER A 340 4.38 -0.80 -15.32
C SER A 340 3.03 -0.09 -15.30
N THR A 341 2.15 -0.56 -16.17
CA THR A 341 0.83 0.02 -16.41
C THR A 341 -0.16 -0.27 -15.27
N ALA A 342 0.26 -0.97 -14.20
CA ALA A 342 -0.60 -1.49 -13.16
C ALA A 342 -0.61 -0.66 -11.86
N THR A 343 0.44 0.13 -11.58
CA THR A 343 0.56 0.91 -10.35
C THR A 343 0.49 2.41 -10.63
N ALA A 344 -0.23 3.13 -9.76
CA ALA A 344 -0.37 4.58 -9.83
C ALA A 344 0.99 5.27 -9.59
N PHE A 345 1.35 6.22 -10.46
CA PHE A 345 2.53 7.07 -10.31
C PHE A 345 2.20 8.24 -9.37
N THR A 346 2.49 8.07 -8.09
CA THR A 346 2.25 9.05 -7.03
C THR A 346 3.47 9.97 -6.84
N PRO A 347 3.29 11.17 -6.27
CA PRO A 347 4.42 12.04 -5.92
C PRO A 347 5.39 11.35 -4.96
N SER A 348 6.67 11.66 -5.09
CA SER A 348 7.75 11.00 -4.35
C SER A 348 8.90 11.98 -4.05
N GLN A 349 9.89 11.59 -3.24
CA GLN A 349 11.08 12.41 -3.01
C GLN A 349 11.81 12.74 -4.32
N TRP A 350 11.83 11.83 -5.29
CA TRP A 350 12.33 12.10 -6.64
C TRP A 350 11.54 13.20 -7.36
N SER A 351 10.21 13.17 -7.25
CA SER A 351 9.37 14.21 -7.83
C SER A 351 9.68 15.57 -7.20
N SER A 352 9.80 15.65 -5.88
CA SER A 352 10.21 16.88 -5.19
C SER A 352 11.58 17.38 -5.67
N LEU A 353 12.57 16.49 -5.80
CA LEU A 353 13.91 16.86 -6.31
C LEU A 353 13.84 17.47 -7.71
N ILE A 354 13.08 16.85 -8.62
CA ILE A 354 12.89 17.35 -10.00
C ILE A 354 12.20 18.71 -10.00
N LEU A 355 11.13 18.87 -9.21
CA LEU A 355 10.37 20.11 -9.13
C LEU A 355 11.22 21.26 -8.57
N GLN A 356 12.00 21.02 -7.51
CA GLN A 356 12.89 22.05 -6.94
C GLN A 356 14.07 22.36 -7.87
N TYR A 357 14.62 21.37 -8.57
CA TYR A 357 15.61 21.62 -9.61
C TYR A 357 15.08 22.58 -10.68
N ASP A 358 13.88 22.31 -11.20
CA ASP A 358 13.28 23.14 -12.26
C ASP A 358 12.97 24.55 -11.77
N ARG A 359 12.58 24.72 -10.50
CA ARG A 359 12.41 26.05 -9.87
C ARG A 359 13.74 26.79 -9.74
N LEU A 360 14.78 26.13 -9.22
CA LEU A 360 16.11 26.73 -9.08
C LEU A 360 16.65 27.16 -10.44
N MET A 361 16.58 26.28 -11.45
CA MET A 361 17.01 26.55 -12.82
C MET A 361 16.28 27.76 -13.42
N ALA A 362 14.96 27.85 -13.23
CA ALA A 362 14.18 29.01 -13.66
C ALA A 362 14.60 30.30 -12.94
N SER A 363 14.85 30.25 -11.62
CA SER A 363 15.24 31.41 -10.83
C SER A 363 16.62 31.96 -11.19
N LEU A 364 17.57 31.08 -11.53
CA LEU A 364 18.92 31.43 -11.95
C LEU A 364 18.98 31.91 -13.41
N GLY A 365 17.98 31.59 -14.23
CA GLY A 365 18.03 31.80 -15.69
C GLY A 365 19.19 31.05 -16.35
N ALA A 366 19.68 29.98 -15.71
CA ALA A 366 20.86 29.22 -16.12
C ALA A 366 20.47 27.96 -16.89
N HIS A 367 21.39 27.44 -17.72
CA HIS A 367 21.20 26.17 -18.42
C HIS A 367 21.72 24.96 -17.64
N GLU A 368 22.54 25.19 -16.61
CA GLU A 368 23.14 24.16 -15.77
C GLU A 368 23.11 24.62 -14.32
N VAL A 369 22.96 23.67 -13.40
CA VAL A 369 22.88 23.91 -11.95
C VAL A 369 23.99 23.09 -11.29
N THR A 370 24.74 23.71 -10.39
CA THR A 370 25.78 23.01 -9.61
C THR A 370 25.15 22.14 -8.53
N LEU A 371 25.82 21.04 -8.17
CA LEU A 371 25.40 20.17 -7.09
C LEU A 371 25.26 20.94 -5.76
N GLU A 372 26.20 21.84 -5.47
CA GLU A 372 26.19 22.67 -4.27
C GLU A 372 24.99 23.62 -4.24
N ALA A 373 24.69 24.31 -5.35
CA ALA A 373 23.52 25.19 -5.41
C ALA A 373 22.20 24.42 -5.25
N LEU A 374 22.09 23.23 -5.86
CA LEU A 374 20.90 22.38 -5.69
C LEU A 374 20.77 21.89 -4.25
N GLN A 375 21.88 21.50 -3.62
CA GLN A 375 21.90 21.04 -2.24
C GLN A 375 21.44 22.15 -1.27
N GLU A 376 21.99 23.36 -1.42
CA GLU A 376 21.59 24.53 -0.61
C GLU A 376 20.10 24.84 -0.82
N HIS A 377 19.64 24.87 -2.06
CA HIS A 377 18.24 25.13 -2.39
C HIS A 377 17.28 24.10 -1.79
N LEU A 378 17.62 22.81 -1.84
CA LEU A 378 16.80 21.76 -1.24
C LEU A 378 16.68 21.92 0.28
N GLN A 379 17.75 22.35 0.94
CA GLN A 379 17.72 22.62 2.38
C GLN A 379 16.90 23.88 2.69
N GLU A 380 17.09 24.97 1.95
CA GLU A 380 16.33 26.22 2.11
C GLU A 380 14.82 26.00 1.95
N MET A 381 14.44 25.18 0.96
CA MET A 381 13.04 24.84 0.68
C MET A 381 12.48 23.75 1.61
N ASN A 382 13.24 23.32 2.63
CA ASN A 382 12.88 22.24 3.55
C ASN A 382 12.49 20.93 2.85
N ALA A 383 13.07 20.67 1.67
CA ALA A 383 12.93 19.40 0.97
C ALA A 383 13.78 18.31 1.65
N VAL A 384 14.89 18.71 2.29
CA VAL A 384 15.78 17.86 3.09
C VAL A 384 16.13 18.54 4.41
N VAL A 385 16.46 17.75 5.44
CA VAL A 385 16.79 18.27 6.79
C VAL A 385 18.21 18.79 6.92
N SER A 386 19.12 18.43 6.00
CA SER A 386 20.51 18.84 6.01
C SER A 386 21.12 18.83 4.60
N ALA A 387 22.19 19.59 4.43
CA ALA A 387 22.97 19.65 3.21
C ALA A 387 23.55 18.27 2.83
N GLU A 388 24.04 17.50 3.81
CA GLU A 388 24.53 16.12 3.61
C GLU A 388 23.44 15.21 3.05
N ARG A 389 22.22 15.29 3.60
CA ARG A 389 21.06 14.53 3.11
C ARG A 389 20.63 14.97 1.70
N GLY A 390 20.76 16.26 1.38
CA GLY A 390 20.58 16.81 0.04
C GLY A 390 21.55 16.20 -0.96
N ARG A 391 22.85 16.17 -0.62
CA ARG A 391 23.89 15.54 -1.44
C ARG A 391 23.60 14.07 -1.68
N ASP A 392 23.27 13.32 -0.62
CA ASP A 392 22.95 11.90 -0.72
C ASP A 392 21.77 11.64 -1.67
N LEU A 393 20.70 12.43 -1.55
CA LEU A 393 19.52 12.32 -2.40
C LEU A 393 19.86 12.59 -3.88
N ILE A 394 20.66 13.62 -4.16
CA ILE A 394 21.11 13.96 -5.52
C ILE A 394 21.97 12.81 -6.09
N MET A 395 22.95 12.31 -5.32
CA MET A 395 23.83 11.24 -5.77
C MET A 395 23.09 9.93 -6.05
N GLN A 396 22.00 9.65 -5.31
CA GLN A 396 21.13 8.52 -5.61
C GLN A 396 20.34 8.71 -6.89
N ALA A 397 19.80 9.91 -7.10
CA ALA A 397 19.11 10.23 -8.35
C ALA A 397 20.08 10.06 -9.54
N VAL A 398 21.37 10.35 -9.35
CA VAL A 398 22.42 10.06 -10.34
C VAL A 398 22.63 8.55 -10.52
N ALA A 399 22.78 7.78 -9.43
CA ALA A 399 22.96 6.32 -9.49
C ALA A 399 21.77 5.59 -10.15
N MET A 400 20.55 6.11 -9.96
CA MET A 400 19.34 5.60 -10.60
C MET A 400 19.17 6.06 -12.05
N GLY A 401 19.99 7.00 -12.54
CA GLY A 401 19.86 7.57 -13.88
C GLY A 401 18.74 8.60 -14.03
N ILE A 402 18.14 9.06 -12.92
CA ILE A 402 17.17 10.16 -12.90
C ILE A 402 17.88 11.49 -13.18
N PHE A 403 19.10 11.64 -12.67
CA PHE A 403 19.98 12.77 -12.92
C PHE A 403 21.29 12.31 -13.57
N ARG A 404 21.97 13.22 -14.26
CA ARG A 404 23.31 13.06 -14.79
C ARG A 404 24.25 14.01 -14.05
N LEU A 405 25.42 13.50 -13.69
CA LEU A 405 26.50 14.28 -13.09
C LEU A 405 27.56 14.57 -14.15
N ARG A 406 27.92 15.84 -14.32
CA ARG A 406 28.98 16.28 -15.24
C ARG A 406 30.01 17.08 -14.45
N HIS A 407 31.29 16.73 -14.62
CA HIS A 407 32.39 17.41 -13.96
C HIS A 407 32.97 18.44 -14.93
N GLY A 408 33.03 19.72 -14.54
CA GLY A 408 33.51 20.82 -15.38
C GLY A 408 34.07 21.97 -14.56
N ASP A 409 35.22 22.52 -14.96
CA ASP A 409 35.86 23.69 -14.30
C ASP A 409 36.03 23.57 -12.77
N GLY A 410 36.24 22.35 -12.25
CA GLY A 410 36.39 22.08 -10.82
C GLY A 410 35.08 22.07 -10.03
N LEU A 411 33.93 22.15 -10.72
CA LEU A 411 32.60 22.07 -10.16
C LEU A 411 31.84 20.84 -10.69
N ASP A 412 30.92 20.37 -9.87
CA ASP A 412 30.00 19.28 -10.18
C ASP A 412 28.66 19.86 -10.63
N PHE A 413 28.26 19.60 -11.87
CA PHE A 413 26.98 20.01 -12.44
C PHE A 413 26.02 18.85 -12.50
N VAL A 414 24.75 19.10 -12.18
CA VAL A 414 23.69 18.10 -12.16
C VAL A 414 22.55 18.51 -13.09
N GLN A 415 21.98 17.52 -13.79
CA GLN A 415 20.88 17.74 -14.71
C GLN A 415 19.93 16.54 -14.74
N PRO A 416 18.60 16.72 -14.68
CA PRO A 416 17.64 15.64 -14.89
C PRO A 416 17.85 14.98 -16.27
N ALA A 417 17.70 13.67 -16.32
CA ALA A 417 17.61 12.94 -17.57
C ALA A 417 16.17 13.02 -18.10
N ASP A 418 15.92 13.90 -19.07
CA ASP A 418 14.57 14.20 -19.58
C ASP A 418 13.83 12.96 -20.08
N GLU A 419 14.56 11.98 -20.63
CA GLU A 419 13.99 10.71 -21.10
C GLU A 419 13.67 9.70 -19.97
N HIS A 420 14.11 9.96 -18.74
CA HIS A 420 13.84 9.07 -17.61
C HIS A 420 12.33 9.11 -17.25
N PRO A 421 11.65 7.95 -17.08
CA PRO A 421 10.20 7.90 -16.86
C PRO A 421 9.70 8.77 -15.69
N ILE A 422 10.41 8.79 -14.56
CA ILE A 422 10.07 9.63 -13.41
C ILE A 422 10.13 11.12 -13.78
N VAL A 423 11.19 11.56 -14.46
CA VAL A 423 11.37 12.97 -14.88
C VAL A 423 10.27 13.39 -15.84
N ALA A 424 10.03 12.59 -16.88
CA ALA A 424 9.02 12.85 -17.89
C ALA A 424 7.60 12.90 -17.28
N ARG A 425 7.25 11.95 -16.41
CA ARG A 425 5.93 11.90 -15.78
C ARG A 425 5.74 13.03 -14.76
N THR A 426 6.72 13.31 -13.91
CA THR A 426 6.64 14.44 -12.94
C THR A 426 6.43 15.77 -13.65
N ARG A 427 7.21 16.05 -14.70
CA ARG A 427 7.06 17.31 -15.47
C ARG A 427 5.74 17.38 -16.22
N LEU A 428 5.30 16.28 -16.85
CA LEU A 428 3.99 16.21 -17.50
C LEU A 428 2.87 16.56 -16.52
N VAL A 429 2.81 15.89 -15.36
CA VAL A 429 1.75 16.14 -14.37
C VAL A 429 1.79 17.59 -13.87
N ARG A 430 2.99 18.10 -13.53
CA ARG A 430 3.18 19.51 -13.16
C ARG A 430 2.62 20.44 -14.24
N ASP A 431 3.09 20.29 -15.47
CA ASP A 431 2.77 21.23 -16.56
C ASP A 431 1.27 21.24 -16.87
N ARG A 432 0.63 20.07 -16.87
CA ARG A 432 -0.83 19.98 -17.09
C ARG A 432 -1.64 20.64 -15.98
N ILE A 433 -1.27 20.40 -14.72
CA ILE A 433 -1.98 21.00 -13.58
C ILE A 433 -1.77 22.52 -13.57
N LEU A 434 -0.53 23.00 -13.72
CA LEU A 434 -0.24 24.43 -13.74
C LEU A 434 -0.93 25.14 -14.92
N LEU A 435 -0.88 24.55 -16.13
CA LEU A 435 -1.58 25.08 -17.30
C LEU A 435 -3.09 25.15 -17.07
N ARG A 436 -3.67 24.14 -16.43
CA ARG A 436 -5.11 24.12 -16.12
C ARG A 436 -5.49 25.23 -15.14
N VAL A 437 -4.69 25.46 -14.10
CA VAL A 437 -4.90 26.56 -13.16
C VAL A 437 -4.76 27.90 -13.89
N ALA A 438 -3.68 28.09 -14.65
CA ALA A 438 -3.42 29.31 -15.42
C ALA A 438 -4.58 29.67 -16.35
N ASN A 439 -5.02 28.71 -17.18
CA ASN A 439 -6.13 28.92 -18.11
C ASN A 439 -7.45 29.24 -17.39
N THR A 440 -7.70 28.64 -16.23
CA THR A 440 -8.92 28.90 -15.47
C THR A 440 -8.94 30.31 -14.89
N LEU A 441 -7.79 30.79 -14.38
CA LEU A 441 -7.64 32.14 -13.86
C LEU A 441 -7.76 33.20 -14.97
N GLU A 442 -7.11 32.97 -16.12
CA GLU A 442 -7.06 33.92 -17.25
C GLU A 442 -8.41 34.02 -17.98
N VAL A 443 -8.96 32.89 -18.45
CA VAL A 443 -10.18 32.86 -19.28
C VAL A 443 -11.39 33.41 -18.53
N ARG A 444 -11.47 33.20 -17.22
CA ARG A 444 -12.61 33.63 -16.42
C ARG A 444 -12.35 34.90 -15.61
N SER A 445 -11.14 35.46 -15.70
CA SER A 445 -10.68 36.56 -14.84
C SER A 445 -10.94 36.27 -13.36
N TRP A 446 -10.68 35.03 -12.94
CA TRP A 446 -10.86 34.58 -11.57
C TRP A 446 -9.57 34.80 -10.78
N GLU A 447 -9.70 35.20 -9.52
CA GLU A 447 -8.55 35.37 -8.62
C GLU A 447 -8.02 34.02 -8.11
N TYR A 448 -8.86 32.99 -8.09
CA TYR A 448 -8.54 31.66 -7.59
C TYR A 448 -9.39 30.58 -8.28
N VAL A 449 -8.94 29.32 -8.19
CA VAL A 449 -9.67 28.14 -8.65
C VAL A 449 -10.17 27.34 -7.46
N ASN A 450 -11.46 27.01 -7.40
CA ASN A 450 -11.97 26.13 -6.34
C ASN A 450 -11.35 24.72 -6.46
N TYR A 451 -10.97 24.12 -5.33
CA TYR A 451 -10.30 22.82 -5.30
C TYR A 451 -11.10 21.70 -5.99
N GLY A 452 -12.39 21.55 -5.66
CA GLY A 452 -13.26 20.54 -6.28
C GLY A 452 -13.48 20.77 -7.78
N PHE A 453 -13.51 22.04 -8.21
CA PHE A 453 -13.54 22.38 -9.63
C PHE A 453 -12.23 22.01 -10.34
N LEU A 454 -11.09 22.21 -9.70
CA LEU A 454 -9.78 21.83 -10.23
C LEU A 454 -9.66 20.31 -10.38
N LEU A 455 -10.08 19.52 -9.38
CA LEU A 455 -10.08 18.06 -9.45
C LEU A 455 -10.87 17.54 -10.66
N LYS A 456 -12.11 18.00 -10.81
CA LYS A 456 -12.95 17.66 -11.98
C LYS A 456 -12.30 18.11 -13.28
N GLY A 457 -11.60 19.23 -13.25
CA GLY A 457 -10.88 19.72 -14.40
C GLY A 457 -9.75 18.77 -14.82
N ILE A 458 -8.86 18.42 -13.89
CA ILE A 458 -7.75 17.50 -14.11
C ILE A 458 -8.25 16.13 -14.57
N ALA A 459 -9.39 15.66 -14.02
CA ALA A 459 -10.03 14.42 -14.45
C ALA A 459 -10.36 14.38 -15.96
N MET A 460 -10.57 15.54 -16.59
CA MET A 460 -10.89 15.66 -18.02
C MET A 460 -9.65 15.90 -18.91
N ASP A 461 -8.45 15.94 -18.34
CA ASP A 461 -7.24 16.22 -19.11
C ASP A 461 -6.76 14.98 -19.88
N ARG A 462 -6.92 15.01 -21.21
CA ARG A 462 -6.54 13.91 -22.11
C ARG A 462 -5.03 13.61 -22.12
N GLU A 463 -4.17 14.58 -21.82
CA GLU A 463 -2.72 14.33 -21.78
C GLU A 463 -2.28 13.56 -20.53
N LEU A 464 -3.13 13.55 -19.50
CA LEU A 464 -2.96 12.75 -18.29
C LEU A 464 -3.69 11.40 -18.37
N ASP A 465 -4.39 11.10 -19.46
CA ASP A 465 -5.01 9.79 -19.72
C ASP A 465 -3.95 8.78 -20.21
N LYS A 466 -2.97 8.52 -19.34
CA LYS A 466 -1.87 7.59 -19.56
C LYS A 466 -1.85 6.56 -18.43
N PRO A 467 -1.37 5.33 -18.68
CA PRO A 467 -1.32 4.29 -17.65
C PRO A 467 -0.58 4.76 -16.39
N GLY A 468 -1.23 4.60 -15.23
CA GLY A 468 -0.71 5.01 -13.93
C GLY A 468 -0.85 6.49 -13.59
N LEU A 469 -1.43 7.32 -14.47
CA LEU A 469 -1.74 8.73 -14.20
C LEU A 469 -3.26 8.94 -14.07
N ASN A 470 -3.66 10.04 -13.41
CA ASN A 470 -5.04 10.52 -13.35
C ASN A 470 -6.08 9.49 -12.88
N VAL A 471 -5.67 8.58 -12.00
CA VAL A 471 -6.39 7.33 -11.70
C VAL A 471 -7.71 7.59 -10.97
N ASP A 472 -7.68 8.42 -9.93
CA ASP A 472 -8.82 8.80 -9.10
C ASP A 472 -8.65 10.19 -8.47
N ASP A 473 -9.61 10.60 -7.65
CA ASP A 473 -9.57 11.90 -6.96
C ASP A 473 -8.46 11.96 -5.90
N ALA A 474 -8.08 10.82 -5.29
CA ALA A 474 -6.99 10.75 -4.32
C ALA A 474 -5.65 11.07 -4.99
N TRP A 475 -5.36 10.43 -6.12
CA TRP A 475 -4.17 10.69 -6.94
C TRP A 475 -4.05 12.18 -7.33
N ARG A 476 -5.15 12.79 -7.80
CA ARG A 476 -5.18 14.20 -8.18
C ARG A 476 -4.89 15.10 -6.98
N SER A 477 -5.47 14.76 -5.84
CA SER A 477 -5.30 15.49 -4.58
C SER A 477 -3.85 15.43 -4.10
N GLU A 478 -3.23 14.25 -4.13
CA GLU A 478 -1.82 14.06 -3.78
C GLU A 478 -0.89 14.90 -4.66
N TRP A 479 -1.12 14.95 -5.96
CA TRP A 479 -0.34 15.79 -6.88
C TRP A 479 -0.55 17.28 -6.66
N ILE A 480 -1.79 17.74 -6.43
CA ILE A 480 -2.06 19.14 -6.08
C ILE A 480 -1.34 19.49 -4.77
N ASP A 481 -1.46 18.66 -3.74
CA ASP A 481 -0.84 18.88 -2.45
C ASP A 481 0.69 18.84 -2.55
N CYS A 482 1.26 17.98 -3.41
CA CYS A 482 2.68 18.00 -3.73
C CYS A 482 3.08 19.33 -4.39
N LEU A 483 2.36 19.81 -5.40
CA LEU A 483 2.67 21.08 -6.07
C LEU A 483 2.52 22.29 -5.13
N VAL A 484 1.56 22.24 -4.21
CA VAL A 484 1.41 23.25 -3.14
C VAL A 484 2.61 23.19 -2.19
N ARG A 485 2.97 21.99 -1.73
CA ARG A 485 4.12 21.75 -0.85
C ARG A 485 5.44 22.16 -1.48
N GLU A 486 5.59 21.97 -2.79
CA GLU A 486 6.77 22.37 -3.55
C GLU A 486 6.78 23.86 -3.93
N GLY A 487 5.75 24.63 -3.56
CA GLY A 487 5.66 26.08 -3.79
C GLY A 487 5.34 26.48 -5.23
N LEU A 488 4.78 25.58 -6.03
CA LEU A 488 4.31 25.86 -7.40
C LEU A 488 2.83 26.31 -7.40
N LEU A 489 2.07 25.85 -6.41
CA LEU A 489 0.69 26.26 -6.17
C LEU A 489 0.55 26.85 -4.77
N ILE A 490 -0.44 27.70 -4.57
CA ILE A 490 -0.81 28.24 -3.25
C ILE A 490 -2.21 27.75 -2.92
N ARG A 491 -2.37 27.18 -1.71
CA ARG A 491 -3.67 26.76 -1.16
C ARG A 491 -4.12 27.72 -0.07
N GLU A 492 -5.29 28.32 -0.25
CA GLU A 492 -5.91 29.24 0.70
C GLU A 492 -7.32 28.75 1.07
N MET A 493 -7.77 29.06 2.28
CA MET A 493 -9.16 28.83 2.71
C MET A 493 -9.92 30.15 2.58
N ILE A 494 -10.92 30.19 1.70
CA ILE A 494 -11.72 31.39 1.45
C ILE A 494 -13.19 31.09 1.79
N PRO A 495 -13.93 32.02 2.42
CA PRO A 495 -15.36 31.90 2.62
C PRO A 495 -16.13 31.57 1.33
N HIS A 496 -17.02 30.59 1.40
CA HIS A 496 -17.85 30.21 0.26
C HIS A 496 -18.79 31.37 -0.09
N ARG A 497 -18.88 31.69 -1.39
CA ARG A 497 -19.62 32.86 -1.89
C ARG A 497 -21.10 32.88 -1.50
N HIS A 498 -21.71 31.71 -1.30
CA HIS A 498 -23.11 31.58 -0.90
C HIS A 498 -23.31 31.24 0.59
N ASN A 499 -22.24 30.85 1.29
CA ASN A 499 -22.29 30.52 2.72
C ASN A 499 -20.98 30.96 3.39
N PRO A 500 -20.89 32.20 3.88
CA PRO A 500 -19.63 32.76 4.38
C PRO A 500 -19.02 32.04 5.59
N GLU A 501 -19.83 31.28 6.34
CA GLU A 501 -19.38 30.43 7.46
C GLU A 501 -18.67 29.15 7.00
N ASP A 502 -18.81 28.78 5.72
CA ASP A 502 -18.21 27.58 5.14
C ASP A 502 -16.95 27.96 4.36
N LEU A 503 -15.78 27.61 4.89
CA LEU A 503 -14.49 27.89 4.25
C LEU A 503 -14.19 26.83 3.19
N VAL A 504 -13.97 27.26 1.95
CA VAL A 504 -13.61 26.37 0.85
C VAL A 504 -12.12 26.49 0.49
N PRO A 505 -11.44 25.37 0.22
CA PRO A 505 -10.09 25.39 -0.28
C PRO A 505 -10.06 25.90 -1.72
N VAL A 506 -9.16 26.83 -1.98
CA VAL A 506 -8.90 27.39 -3.31
C VAL A 506 -7.43 27.30 -3.66
N ILE A 507 -7.15 27.27 -4.95
CA ILE A 507 -5.82 27.12 -5.52
C ILE A 507 -5.49 28.33 -6.40
N LYS A 508 -4.28 28.86 -6.22
CA LYS A 508 -3.66 29.93 -7.02
C LYS A 508 -2.31 29.47 -7.56
N LEU A 509 -1.82 30.14 -8.61
CA LEU A 509 -0.43 29.99 -9.05
C LEU A 509 0.49 30.75 -8.09
N ALA A 510 1.69 30.20 -7.86
CA ALA A 510 2.71 30.93 -7.14
C ALA A 510 3.21 32.15 -7.97
N PRO A 511 3.42 33.32 -7.35
CA PRO A 511 3.70 34.58 -8.05
C PRO A 511 5.10 34.64 -8.66
N ASP A 512 6.02 33.79 -8.19
CA ASP A 512 7.43 33.68 -8.58
C ASP A 512 7.66 32.73 -9.77
N LEU A 513 6.60 32.13 -10.31
CA LEU A 513 6.72 31.24 -11.46
C LEU A 513 7.04 32.01 -12.75
N PRO A 514 7.99 31.55 -13.57
CA PRO A 514 8.18 32.10 -14.91
C PRO A 514 6.88 31.91 -15.73
N PRO A 515 6.57 32.84 -16.65
CA PRO A 515 5.42 32.70 -17.52
C PRO A 515 5.53 31.40 -18.32
N MET A 516 4.58 30.49 -18.13
CA MET A 516 4.60 29.19 -18.79
C MET A 516 4.60 29.37 -20.31
N ALA A 517 5.52 28.69 -21.00
CA ALA A 517 5.60 28.69 -22.45
C ALA A 517 4.29 28.16 -23.03
N ARG A 518 3.50 29.07 -23.58
CA ARG A 518 2.29 28.73 -24.33
C ARG A 518 2.73 28.02 -25.61
N PRO A 519 2.10 26.91 -26.04
CA PRO A 519 2.15 26.57 -27.45
C PRO A 519 1.65 27.80 -28.21
N ARG A 520 2.44 28.30 -29.17
CA ARG A 520 2.03 29.43 -30.01
C ARG A 520 0.70 29.06 -30.67
N PRO A 521 -0.38 29.85 -30.49
CA PRO A 521 -1.52 29.72 -31.37
C PRO A 521 -1.03 29.99 -32.81
N PRO A 522 -1.46 29.24 -33.83
CA PRO A 522 -1.24 29.64 -35.21
C PRO A 522 -1.73 31.07 -35.40
N ALA A 523 -1.00 31.87 -36.17
CA ALA A 523 -1.20 33.30 -36.29
C ALA A 523 -2.66 33.64 -36.68
N ILE A 524 -3.35 34.34 -35.78
CA ILE A 524 -4.77 34.70 -35.92
C ILE A 524 -4.88 35.93 -36.82
N ASN A 525 -5.29 35.74 -38.07
CA ASN A 525 -6.08 36.76 -38.78
C ASN A 525 -7.56 36.42 -38.59
N GLY A 526 -8.21 37.15 -37.67
CA GLY A 526 -9.65 37.02 -37.37
C GLY A 526 -9.93 36.17 -36.13
N LYS A 527 -10.53 36.81 -35.11
CA LYS A 527 -11.02 36.33 -33.80
C LYS A 527 -11.00 34.78 -33.58
N PRO A 528 -10.49 34.28 -32.43
CA PRO A 528 -10.16 32.86 -32.28
C PRO A 528 -11.40 31.96 -32.35
N SER A 529 -11.37 31.02 -33.29
CA SER A 529 -12.21 29.82 -33.37
C SER A 529 -11.37 28.64 -32.87
N TYR A 530 -11.94 27.76 -32.04
CA TYR A 530 -11.26 26.61 -31.44
C TYR A 530 -11.29 25.41 -32.40
N ASP A 531 -10.71 25.56 -33.59
CA ASP A 531 -10.54 24.47 -34.56
C ASP A 531 -9.18 24.63 -35.24
N ASP A 532 -8.25 23.74 -34.88
CA ASP A 532 -7.22 23.19 -35.76
C ASP A 532 -6.63 21.96 -35.06
N LEU A 533 -7.46 20.91 -35.02
CA LEU A 533 -7.01 19.54 -34.86
C LEU A 533 -6.48 19.05 -36.21
N ASP A 534 -5.29 18.46 -36.13
CA ASP A 534 -4.48 17.87 -37.18
C ASP A 534 -5.29 17.10 -38.24
N THR A 535 -5.35 17.68 -39.44
CA THR A 535 -5.78 17.00 -40.67
C THR A 535 -4.63 16.16 -41.22
N SER A 536 -4.19 15.14 -40.47
CA SER A 536 -3.26 14.14 -41.03
C SER A 536 -3.27 12.77 -40.33
N SER A 537 -4.41 12.33 -39.80
CA SER A 537 -4.58 10.92 -39.47
C SER A 537 -6.00 10.45 -39.73
N THR A 538 -6.15 9.55 -40.70
CA THR A 538 -7.39 8.87 -41.07
C THR A 538 -7.78 7.84 -40.00
N GLN A 539 -8.04 8.29 -38.77
CA GLN A 539 -8.69 7.50 -37.73
C GLN A 539 -9.93 8.26 -37.26
N VAL A 540 -11.08 7.83 -37.78
CA VAL A 540 -12.39 8.23 -37.29
C VAL A 540 -12.47 7.82 -35.81
N VAL A 541 -12.37 8.80 -34.91
CA VAL A 541 -12.64 8.61 -33.48
C VAL A 541 -14.10 8.17 -33.38
N LYS A 542 -14.33 6.89 -33.04
CA LYS A 542 -15.69 6.38 -32.81
C LYS A 542 -16.28 7.09 -31.59
N ARG A 543 -17.44 7.71 -31.78
CA ARG A 543 -18.29 8.20 -30.69
C ARG A 543 -18.78 7.00 -29.89
N ASP A 544 -18.78 7.12 -28.56
CA ASP A 544 -19.42 6.15 -27.69
C ASP A 544 -20.95 6.29 -27.78
N LEU A 545 -21.64 5.15 -27.79
CA LEU A 545 -23.10 5.09 -27.99
C LEU A 545 -23.87 5.93 -26.94
N GLU A 546 -23.37 5.99 -25.69
CA GLU A 546 -23.98 6.79 -24.62
C GLU A 546 -24.01 8.29 -24.95
N THR A 547 -22.95 8.81 -25.59
CA THR A 547 -22.89 10.23 -25.98
C THR A 547 -23.86 10.51 -27.12
N GLU A 548 -23.97 9.62 -28.11
CA GLU A 548 -24.94 9.78 -29.21
C GLU A 548 -26.38 9.76 -28.71
N ASP A 549 -26.71 8.87 -27.78
CA ASP A 549 -28.02 8.79 -27.14
C ASP A 549 -28.35 10.07 -26.35
N MET A 550 -27.36 10.61 -25.62
CA MET A 550 -27.51 11.86 -24.89
C MET A 550 -27.66 13.07 -25.82
N MET A 551 -26.98 13.08 -26.98
CA MET A 551 -27.17 14.12 -27.99
C MET A 551 -28.61 14.16 -28.51
N LYS A 552 -29.21 12.98 -28.78
CA LYS A 552 -30.61 12.87 -29.18
C LYS A 552 -31.54 13.41 -28.10
N ARG A 553 -31.30 13.06 -26.83
CA ARG A 553 -32.05 13.60 -25.67
C ARG A 553 -31.98 15.12 -25.60
N ILE A 554 -30.78 15.71 -25.68
CA ILE A 554 -30.58 17.16 -25.61
C ILE A 554 -31.35 17.89 -26.72
N VAL A 555 -31.17 17.47 -27.98
CA VAL A 555 -31.81 18.15 -29.12
C VAL A 555 -33.34 18.08 -29.00
N VAL A 556 -33.89 16.90 -28.65
CA VAL A 556 -35.34 16.73 -28.50
C VAL A 556 -35.89 17.55 -27.33
N SER A 557 -35.24 17.53 -26.16
CA SER A 557 -35.69 18.29 -24.99
C SER A 557 -35.62 19.81 -25.22
N VAL A 558 -34.58 20.31 -25.90
CA VAL A 558 -34.44 21.75 -26.20
C VAL A 558 -35.46 22.18 -27.25
N ASP A 559 -35.67 21.39 -28.31
CA ASP A 559 -36.70 21.68 -29.31
C ASP A 559 -38.10 21.65 -28.69
N GLN A 560 -38.41 20.67 -27.84
CA GLN A 560 -39.67 20.59 -27.09
C GLN A 560 -39.88 21.82 -26.19
N PHE A 561 -38.86 22.23 -25.45
CA PHE A 561 -38.96 23.37 -24.54
C PHE A 561 -39.19 24.68 -25.28
N THR A 562 -38.45 24.90 -26.37
CA THR A 562 -38.48 26.14 -27.15
C THR A 562 -39.76 26.25 -28.00
N SER A 563 -40.21 25.16 -28.63
CA SER A 563 -41.46 25.11 -29.40
C SER A 563 -42.71 25.29 -28.54
N TYR A 564 -42.81 24.60 -27.40
CA TYR A 564 -44.01 24.62 -26.56
C TYR A 564 -44.21 25.95 -25.80
N ARG A 565 -43.12 26.58 -25.34
CA ARG A 565 -43.17 27.77 -24.47
C ARG A 565 -42.93 29.08 -25.20
N GLY A 566 -42.62 29.04 -26.51
CA GLY A 566 -42.28 30.23 -27.30
C GLY A 566 -40.97 30.89 -26.89
N PHE A 567 -40.12 30.20 -26.13
CA PHE A 567 -38.78 30.68 -25.78
C PHE A 567 -37.79 30.32 -26.88
N THR A 568 -36.79 31.19 -27.11
CA THR A 568 -35.74 30.94 -28.11
C THR A 568 -34.59 30.08 -27.57
N TRP A 569 -34.56 29.80 -26.26
CA TRP A 569 -33.53 29.03 -25.57
C TRP A 569 -34.09 28.34 -24.32
N CYS A 570 -33.37 27.33 -23.84
CA CYS A 570 -33.68 26.57 -22.62
C CYS A 570 -32.56 26.77 -21.58
N PRO A 571 -32.85 26.98 -20.28
CA PRO A 571 -31.80 27.06 -19.25
C PRO A 571 -31.01 25.75 -19.15
N LEU A 572 -29.70 25.81 -19.38
CA LEU A 572 -28.83 24.63 -19.47
C LEU A 572 -28.80 23.82 -18.16
N GLY A 573 -28.82 24.51 -17.01
CA GLY A 573 -28.88 23.85 -15.70
C GLY A 573 -30.20 23.11 -15.44
N SER A 574 -31.32 23.62 -15.95
CA SER A 574 -32.62 22.95 -15.85
C SER A 574 -32.72 21.76 -16.79
N LEU A 575 -32.12 21.87 -17.98
CA LEU A 575 -31.97 20.75 -18.91
C LEU A 575 -31.12 19.64 -18.31
N HIS A 576 -29.94 19.96 -17.75
CA HIS A 576 -29.06 18.98 -17.10
C HIS A 576 -29.76 18.30 -15.93
N ARG A 577 -30.48 19.05 -15.09
CA ARG A 577 -31.25 18.46 -13.97
C ARG A 577 -32.27 17.42 -14.45
N ARG A 578 -32.93 17.66 -15.59
CA ARG A 578 -33.91 16.74 -16.17
C ARG A 578 -33.25 15.49 -16.76
N LEU A 579 -32.10 15.66 -17.42
CA LEU A 579 -31.39 14.57 -18.08
C LEU A 579 -30.39 13.83 -17.18
N ARG A 580 -30.23 14.26 -15.92
CA ARG A 580 -29.37 13.62 -14.91
C ARG A 580 -29.54 12.10 -14.78
N PRO A 581 -30.76 11.51 -14.83
CA PRO A 581 -30.90 10.05 -14.75
C PRO A 581 -30.23 9.28 -15.88
N TYR A 582 -29.87 9.94 -16.99
CA TYR A 582 -29.22 9.36 -18.17
C TYR A 582 -27.74 9.76 -18.28
N ASP A 583 -27.21 10.50 -17.30
CA ASP A 583 -25.84 11.01 -17.31
C ASP A 583 -24.95 10.13 -16.44
N SER A 584 -24.02 9.38 -17.06
CA SER A 584 -22.99 8.57 -16.36
C SER A 584 -21.88 9.43 -15.75
N GLY A 585 -22.02 10.77 -15.79
CA GLY A 585 -21.24 11.75 -15.03
C GLY A 585 -20.56 12.79 -15.92
N VAL A 586 -20.18 12.40 -17.15
CA VAL A 586 -19.52 13.28 -18.14
C VAL A 586 -20.25 13.31 -19.49
N THR A 587 -21.23 12.44 -19.68
CA THR A 587 -21.90 12.20 -20.98
C THR A 587 -22.75 13.37 -21.39
N PHE A 588 -23.44 14.03 -20.46
CA PHE A 588 -24.18 15.25 -20.75
C PHE A 588 -23.28 16.38 -21.26
N GLN A 589 -22.16 16.62 -20.58
CA GLN A 589 -21.22 17.66 -20.95
C GLN A 589 -20.56 17.39 -22.31
N ARG A 590 -20.12 16.14 -22.54
CA ARG A 590 -19.56 15.70 -23.84
C ARG A 590 -20.56 15.84 -24.98
N ALA A 591 -21.83 15.45 -24.77
CA ALA A 591 -22.87 15.57 -25.79
C ALA A 591 -23.17 17.03 -26.15
N VAL A 592 -23.15 17.93 -25.16
CA VAL A 592 -23.28 19.38 -25.39
C VAL A 592 -22.12 19.92 -26.22
N GLU A 593 -20.89 19.52 -25.90
CA GLU A 593 -19.67 19.92 -26.65
C GLU A 593 -19.74 19.43 -28.11
N TRP A 594 -20.05 18.15 -28.32
CA TRP A 594 -20.22 17.59 -29.65
C TRP A 594 -21.32 18.27 -30.46
N LEU A 595 -22.48 18.53 -29.85
CA LEU A 595 -23.56 19.25 -30.55
C LEU A 595 -23.16 20.69 -30.89
N GLN A 596 -22.32 21.33 -30.08
CA GLN A 596 -21.83 22.68 -30.35
C GLN A 596 -20.79 22.68 -31.48
N GLU A 597 -19.85 21.73 -31.49
CA GLU A 597 -18.88 21.51 -32.58
C GLU A 597 -19.57 21.20 -33.91
N LEU A 598 -20.61 20.37 -33.88
CA LEU A 598 -21.42 20.03 -35.06
C LEU A 598 -22.39 21.17 -35.47
N GLY A 599 -22.34 22.31 -34.79
CA GLY A 599 -23.20 23.46 -35.05
C GLY A 599 -24.69 23.16 -34.87
N ALA A 600 -25.05 22.12 -34.11
CA ALA A 600 -26.43 21.70 -33.86
C ALA A 600 -27.09 22.48 -32.73
N VAL A 601 -26.31 22.97 -31.76
CA VAL A 601 -26.79 23.80 -30.66
C VAL A 601 -25.92 25.03 -30.46
N LYS A 602 -26.50 26.07 -29.87
CA LYS A 602 -25.81 27.29 -29.45
C LYS A 602 -26.00 27.52 -27.96
N ILE A 603 -24.91 27.80 -27.25
CA ILE A 603 -24.92 28.21 -25.84
C ILE A 603 -24.59 29.69 -25.73
N ASP A 604 -25.50 30.45 -25.12
CA ASP A 604 -25.33 31.88 -24.84
C ASP A 604 -25.68 32.18 -23.37
N GLU A 605 -25.36 33.39 -22.92
CA GLU A 605 -25.75 33.90 -21.60
C GLU A 605 -26.94 34.86 -21.72
N TYR A 606 -27.95 34.64 -20.88
CA TYR A 606 -29.19 35.40 -20.87
C TYR A 606 -29.48 35.97 -19.49
N GLU A 607 -30.17 37.11 -19.43
CA GLU A 607 -30.61 37.72 -18.18
C GLU A 607 -31.62 36.82 -17.45
N ASN A 608 -31.45 36.67 -16.13
CA ASN A 608 -32.34 35.87 -15.30
C ASN A 608 -33.32 36.78 -14.54
N PRO A 609 -34.65 36.67 -14.75
CA PRO A 609 -35.63 37.48 -14.02
C PRO A 609 -35.62 37.26 -12.50
N GLU A 610 -35.16 36.09 -12.05
CA GLU A 610 -35.17 35.66 -10.64
C GLU A 610 -33.80 35.79 -9.97
N SER A 611 -32.76 36.25 -10.69
CA SER A 611 -31.40 36.34 -10.17
C SER A 611 -30.63 37.50 -10.80
N PRO A 612 -29.79 38.24 -10.04
CA PRO A 612 -28.92 39.27 -10.61
C PRO A 612 -27.80 38.70 -11.51
N TYR A 613 -27.71 37.38 -11.65
CA TYR A 613 -26.69 36.69 -12.45
C TYR A 613 -27.27 36.17 -13.77
N LYS A 614 -26.48 36.28 -14.83
CA LYS A 614 -26.81 35.70 -16.13
C LYS A 614 -26.88 34.17 -16.05
N THR A 615 -27.84 33.60 -16.77
CA THR A 615 -28.05 32.16 -16.87
C THR A 615 -27.58 31.68 -18.24
N LYS A 616 -26.82 30.57 -18.25
CA LYS A 616 -26.46 29.90 -19.50
C LYS A 616 -27.68 29.20 -20.10
N GLY A 617 -28.00 29.57 -21.33
CA GLY A 617 -29.06 28.98 -22.11
C GLY A 617 -28.51 28.21 -23.29
N ILE A 618 -29.24 27.18 -23.72
CA ILE A 618 -28.96 26.37 -24.89
C ILE A 618 -30.13 26.46 -25.87
N SER A 619 -29.85 26.58 -27.16
CA SER A 619 -30.84 26.63 -28.24
C SER A 619 -30.43 25.69 -29.37
N VAL A 620 -31.40 25.10 -30.07
CA VAL A 620 -31.13 24.26 -31.25
C VAL A 620 -31.02 25.16 -32.48
N ILE A 621 -30.00 24.92 -33.30
CA ILE A 621 -29.83 25.61 -34.58
C ILE A 621 -30.62 24.82 -35.64
N SER A 622 -31.77 25.36 -36.04
CA SER A 622 -32.71 24.68 -36.95
C SER A 622 -32.15 24.41 -38.36
N THR A 623 -31.08 25.08 -38.75
CA THR A 623 -30.38 24.88 -40.04
C THR A 623 -29.30 23.80 -39.99
N SER A 624 -28.99 23.22 -38.83
CA SER A 624 -27.97 22.18 -38.71
C SER A 624 -28.46 20.82 -39.21
N ASN A 625 -27.67 20.15 -40.04
CA ASN A 625 -27.96 18.82 -40.56
C ASN A 625 -28.16 17.79 -39.43
N VAL A 626 -27.33 17.85 -38.38
CA VAL A 626 -27.38 16.91 -37.25
C VAL A 626 -28.65 17.12 -36.43
N ALA A 627 -29.00 18.38 -36.15
CA ALA A 627 -30.25 18.69 -35.45
C ALA A 627 -31.47 18.25 -36.27
N GLN A 628 -31.48 18.53 -37.58
CA GLN A 628 -32.57 18.14 -38.47
C GLN A 628 -32.72 16.62 -38.60
N GLU A 629 -31.62 15.87 -38.61
CA GLU A 629 -31.64 14.40 -38.66
C GLU A 629 -32.27 13.82 -37.39
N ILE A 630 -31.82 14.25 -36.21
CA ILE A 630 -32.39 13.83 -34.92
C ILE A 630 -33.88 14.17 -34.83
N LEU A 631 -34.27 15.38 -35.22
CA LEU A 631 -35.68 15.80 -35.21
C LEU A 631 -36.51 15.04 -36.26
N ARG A 632 -35.92 14.64 -37.38
CA ARG A 632 -36.56 13.81 -38.40
C ARG A 632 -36.79 12.39 -37.89
N GLU A 633 -35.80 11.78 -37.22
CA GLU A 633 -35.95 10.48 -36.56
C GLU A 633 -37.07 10.53 -35.51
N ARG A 634 -37.08 11.55 -34.65
CA ARG A 634 -38.16 11.80 -33.69
C ARG A 634 -39.52 11.87 -34.36
N ASN A 635 -39.64 12.66 -35.43
CA ASN A 635 -40.91 12.86 -36.14
C ASN A 635 -41.37 11.56 -36.81
N ALA A 636 -40.45 10.76 -37.37
CA ALA A 636 -40.77 9.45 -37.93
C ALA A 636 -41.28 8.49 -36.85
N PHE A 637 -40.66 8.48 -35.67
CA PHE A 637 -41.11 7.68 -34.53
C PHE A 637 -42.54 8.07 -34.09
N ILE A 638 -42.81 9.36 -33.92
CA ILE A 638 -44.14 9.88 -33.55
C ILE A 638 -45.20 9.53 -34.60
N ARG A 639 -44.88 9.60 -35.90
CA ARG A 639 -45.80 9.15 -36.97
C ARG A 639 -46.11 7.66 -36.89
N GLY A 640 -45.13 6.82 -36.52
CA GLY A 640 -45.36 5.41 -36.23
C GLY A 640 -46.37 5.22 -35.09
N LEU A 641 -46.24 5.97 -34.01
CA LEU A 641 -47.18 5.94 -32.88
C LEU A 641 -48.59 6.40 -33.30
N LEU A 642 -48.70 7.44 -34.12
CA LEU A 642 -49.98 7.92 -34.66
C LEU A 642 -50.66 6.88 -35.55
N ARG A 643 -49.91 6.20 -36.43
CA ARG A 643 -50.45 5.12 -37.28
C ARG A 643 -50.97 3.94 -36.46
N LEU A 644 -50.22 3.52 -35.43
CA LEU A 644 -50.70 2.48 -34.51
C LEU A 644 -52.01 2.89 -33.81
N TYR A 645 -52.09 4.16 -33.39
CA TYR A 645 -53.28 4.71 -32.76
C TYR A 645 -54.48 4.75 -33.72
N GLU A 646 -54.31 5.23 -34.95
CA GLU A 646 -55.35 5.30 -35.98
C GLU A 646 -55.86 3.90 -36.39
N GLN A 647 -54.97 2.92 -36.43
CA GLN A 647 -55.30 1.52 -36.69
C GLN A 647 -55.89 0.79 -35.47
N HIS A 648 -56.08 1.49 -34.35
CA HIS A 648 -56.58 0.93 -33.08
C HIS A 648 -55.72 -0.23 -32.56
N LEU A 649 -54.42 -0.25 -32.88
CA LEU A 649 -53.48 -1.24 -32.39
C LEU A 649 -52.89 -0.80 -31.04
N PRO A 650 -52.68 -1.73 -30.08
CA PRO A 650 -52.08 -1.38 -28.80
C PRO A 650 -50.64 -0.91 -28.97
N ILE A 651 -50.28 0.22 -28.35
CA ILE A 651 -48.92 0.76 -28.37
C ILE A 651 -48.08 -0.02 -27.35
N ASN A 652 -47.40 -1.07 -27.83
CA ASN A 652 -46.46 -1.89 -27.06
C ASN A 652 -45.18 -2.10 -27.88
N MET A 653 -44.11 -2.56 -27.24
CA MET A 653 -42.80 -2.70 -27.88
C MET A 653 -42.85 -3.50 -29.19
N SER A 654 -43.62 -4.60 -29.23
CA SER A 654 -43.76 -5.45 -30.43
C SER A 654 -44.42 -4.73 -31.61
N ASN A 655 -45.49 -3.98 -31.36
CA ASN A 655 -46.21 -3.24 -32.41
C ASN A 655 -45.42 -2.01 -32.86
N ILE A 656 -44.72 -1.32 -31.95
CA ILE A 656 -43.86 -0.18 -32.30
C ILE A 656 -42.67 -0.67 -33.15
N ALA A 657 -42.03 -1.79 -32.78
CA ALA A 657 -40.95 -2.39 -33.56
C ALA A 657 -41.41 -2.73 -34.99
N ARG A 658 -42.59 -3.35 -35.13
CA ARG A 658 -43.15 -3.71 -36.45
C ARG A 658 -43.47 -2.47 -37.30
N GLU A 659 -43.97 -1.40 -36.68
CA GLU A 659 -44.38 -0.18 -37.40
C GLU A 659 -43.20 0.73 -37.78
N THR A 660 -42.16 0.77 -36.94
CA THR A 660 -41.02 1.68 -37.11
C THR A 660 -39.80 1.01 -37.76
N GLY A 661 -39.68 -0.31 -37.67
CA GLY A 661 -38.55 -1.07 -38.21
C GLY A 661 -37.22 -0.85 -37.46
N LEU A 662 -37.26 -0.20 -36.28
CA LEU A 662 -36.09 0.11 -35.47
C LEU A 662 -35.50 -1.14 -34.80
N SER A 663 -34.18 -1.12 -34.57
CA SER A 663 -33.51 -2.12 -33.73
C SER A 663 -33.99 -2.04 -32.27
N GLU A 664 -33.76 -3.10 -31.48
CA GLU A 664 -34.18 -3.15 -30.07
C GLU A 664 -33.55 -2.02 -29.22
N SER A 665 -32.29 -1.68 -29.48
CA SER A 665 -31.58 -0.59 -28.80
C SER A 665 -32.15 0.79 -29.15
N GLU A 666 -32.40 1.06 -30.44
CA GLU A 666 -32.98 2.32 -30.90
C GLU A 666 -34.43 2.50 -30.42
N LEU A 667 -35.20 1.41 -30.42
CA LEU A 667 -36.57 1.40 -29.92
C LEU A 667 -36.60 1.74 -28.42
N SER A 668 -35.74 1.13 -27.63
CA SER A 668 -35.65 1.40 -26.18
C SER A 668 -35.28 2.86 -25.90
N LEU A 669 -34.32 3.41 -26.66
CA LEU A 669 -33.95 4.82 -26.58
C LEU A 669 -35.14 5.74 -26.89
N TRP A 670 -35.80 5.55 -28.04
CA TRP A 670 -36.88 6.43 -28.47
C TRP A 670 -38.11 6.36 -27.56
N VAL A 671 -38.48 5.17 -27.06
CA VAL A 671 -39.52 5.04 -26.03
C VAL A 671 -39.13 5.80 -24.77
N SER A 672 -37.89 5.64 -24.28
CA SER A 672 -37.40 6.37 -23.12
C SER A 672 -37.40 7.89 -23.31
N ILE A 673 -37.02 8.40 -24.49
CA ILE A 673 -37.09 9.82 -24.83
C ILE A 673 -38.55 10.29 -24.80
N MET A 674 -39.46 9.57 -25.46
CA MET A 674 -40.89 9.93 -25.51
C MET A 674 -41.57 9.91 -24.15
N GLU A 675 -41.18 9.01 -23.25
CA GLU A 675 -41.65 9.02 -21.86
C GLU A 675 -41.12 10.22 -21.09
N SER A 676 -39.82 10.52 -21.22
CA SER A 676 -39.20 11.66 -20.54
C SER A 676 -39.77 13.01 -20.95
N GLU A 677 -40.23 13.12 -22.21
CA GLU A 677 -40.88 14.31 -22.76
C GLU A 677 -42.41 14.24 -22.67
N ASN A 678 -42.99 13.27 -21.95
CA ASN A 678 -44.43 13.11 -21.72
C ASN A 678 -45.27 12.97 -23.02
N VAL A 679 -44.66 12.45 -24.09
CA VAL A 679 -45.34 12.06 -25.34
C VAL A 679 -45.99 10.69 -25.18
N LEU A 680 -45.29 9.75 -24.53
CA LEU A 680 -45.79 8.44 -24.16
C LEU A 680 -45.94 8.32 -22.65
N ASN A 681 -47.01 7.67 -22.19
CA ASN A 681 -47.25 7.41 -20.78
C ASN A 681 -47.58 5.93 -20.56
N PRO A 682 -46.99 5.26 -19.55
CA PRO A 682 -47.32 3.87 -19.24
C PRO A 682 -48.78 3.73 -18.77
N VAL A 683 -49.47 2.69 -19.23
CA VAL A 683 -50.86 2.41 -18.84
C VAL A 683 -50.88 1.73 -17.47
N GLN A 684 -51.55 2.36 -16.49
CA GLN A 684 -51.67 1.80 -15.14
C GLN A 684 -52.29 0.39 -15.17
N GLY A 685 -51.62 -0.56 -14.51
CA GLY A 685 -52.06 -1.95 -14.42
C GLY A 685 -51.78 -2.82 -15.66
N LYS A 686 -51.12 -2.29 -16.71
CA LYS A 686 -50.75 -3.06 -17.92
C LYS A 686 -49.27 -2.84 -18.29
N PRO A 687 -48.35 -3.66 -17.74
CA PRO A 687 -46.92 -3.55 -18.04
C PRO A 687 -46.63 -3.69 -19.55
N GLY A 688 -45.77 -2.82 -20.09
CA GLY A 688 -45.39 -2.83 -21.51
C GLY A 688 -46.41 -2.26 -22.48
N LEU A 689 -47.51 -1.68 -21.96
CA LEU A 689 -48.50 -0.95 -22.76
C LEU A 689 -48.39 0.56 -22.48
N TYR A 690 -48.37 1.36 -23.54
CA TYR A 690 -48.26 2.81 -23.49
C TYR A 690 -49.50 3.49 -24.06
N SER A 691 -49.76 4.70 -23.58
CA SER A 691 -50.77 5.63 -24.09
C SER A 691 -50.08 6.82 -24.74
N LEU A 692 -50.45 7.14 -25.98
CA LEU A 692 -49.97 8.32 -26.69
C LEU A 692 -50.74 9.56 -26.22
N PHE A 693 -50.03 10.57 -25.73
CA PHE A 693 -50.66 11.83 -25.33
C PHE A 693 -50.95 12.71 -26.56
N ARG A 694 -52.13 12.52 -27.15
CA ARG A 694 -52.54 13.25 -28.38
C ARG A 694 -52.62 14.77 -28.22
N GLY A 695 -52.91 15.26 -27.02
CA GLY A 695 -52.92 16.69 -26.73
C GLY A 695 -51.52 17.32 -26.64
N HIS A 696 -50.47 16.51 -26.73
CA HIS A 696 -49.09 16.98 -26.63
C HIS A 696 -48.70 17.85 -27.84
N HIS A 697 -48.04 18.98 -27.58
CA HIS A 697 -47.68 19.98 -28.59
C HIS A 697 -46.94 19.39 -29.79
N THR A 698 -45.88 18.62 -29.55
CA THR A 698 -45.07 18.02 -30.62
C THR A 698 -45.82 16.93 -31.38
N VAL A 699 -46.76 16.23 -30.74
CA VAL A 699 -47.61 15.24 -31.44
C VAL A 699 -48.54 15.97 -32.42
N ASN A 700 -49.16 17.07 -31.99
CA ASN A 700 -50.01 17.90 -32.86
C ASN A 700 -49.22 18.53 -34.01
N LEU A 701 -48.01 19.04 -33.75
CA LEU A 701 -47.13 19.58 -34.80
C LEU A 701 -46.79 18.51 -35.85
N VAL A 702 -46.39 17.32 -35.40
CA VAL A 702 -46.04 16.21 -36.32
C VAL A 702 -47.24 15.71 -37.10
N ALA A 703 -48.43 15.66 -36.49
CA ALA A 703 -49.68 15.31 -37.16
C ALA A 703 -50.05 16.33 -38.26
N GLN A 704 -49.93 17.64 -37.97
CA GLN A 704 -50.21 18.71 -38.93
C GLN A 704 -49.21 18.76 -40.10
N MET A 705 -47.94 18.44 -39.84
CA MET A 705 -46.91 18.32 -40.88
C MET A 705 -47.16 17.15 -41.86
N GLY A 706 -48.04 16.21 -41.50
CA GLY A 706 -48.44 15.07 -42.35
C GLY A 706 -49.49 15.40 -43.41
N ASP A 707 -50.23 16.51 -43.27
CA ASP A 707 -51.29 16.93 -44.22
C ASP A 707 -50.76 17.83 -45.36
N GLN A 708 -49.43 18.05 -45.44
CA GLN A 708 -48.78 18.88 -46.47
C GLN A 708 -47.74 18.14 -47.32
N ALA A 709 -47.84 16.81 -47.45
CA ALA A 709 -46.98 16.01 -48.33
C ALA A 709 -47.76 15.43 -49.52
#